data_AF-A0AB40DKU2-F1
#
_entry.id   AF-A0AB40DKU2-F1
#
_cell.length_a   1.000
_cell.length_b   1.000
_cell.length_c   1.000
_cell.angle_alpha   90.00
_cell.angle_beta   90.00
_cell.angle_gamma   90.00
#
_symmetry.space_group_name_H-M   'P 1'
#
loop_
_entity.id
_entity.type
_entity.pdbx_description
1 polymer ?
#
loop_
_entity_poly.entity_id
_entity_poly.type
_entity_poly.pdbx_seq_one_letter_code
_entity_poly.pdbx_strand_id
1 'polypeptide(L)'
;MSPNSKSEKPVNPNEHLHIPKWVNEDYFLPILQKDVETFDKIVSFTPIAATAPGENYTSIMIRVIVVILLKDGSEQKVSYILKTMLEADSGADVINGMGLFPKERKMYEVLVPQFVKLYKEAGIEIELAPKCLHVDATAELITLVFEDLSRQHFKNIDRLKGFDLPHMRHVLRKLAELHAASVVARELNGPYDPLYSLSMYNEQSRALFEALGEMRQSMYLKAMRQWDLENVEKYIAQMWSPLEVFEEAMQVNKVDETEFNVLNHGDCWSNNIMFNYKDNGEIDRTLFVDLQIGKWGSPAQDLWYLITTSASLDIKVKEFDHFIQIYHERLAECLKLLNYSKTIPSLRDLHIMMLKYGFWGPLTAMGVMVATLMPTDKDANMKMMMAPGPEADAMRYRTFINPYYARAMKLLLPFFENKGLLKSAVTLTTFTFKSFTIYILFVKRKAFDCHRTTETKVTKSVERKVLDREYRRYSMASPTEKIVNPNEHLEIPKWINEEYFQQVLQKDEPEYKKILNFKPVAAIPPGENFTSIMLRIHFDLQMKDGSTKHKTYVFKTMLAEERGGKEIREGGIFDKELMMYQTYLPAFEELYSSAGEKIQLAPKCLQTDQRENGIHFVFEDLGVKKFKNVDRIQGLDLEHMKRSLHKLAEFHAAAAVYAEQKGPYPSQFEEGFIGRDKVKIHEEGFLVKARTYPKAMALWGLEDPEKYINSFPTVQQYLKMCEKNLETDPLAFNTLTHGDFWSSNLMCNYLANGQIDEVIMVDFQLCKWGSPAQDLLFFITLSAASDIKLKEFDNFVRIYWERLVECLKLLKYQKSLPKLRDLQTSLYQDTNTIYAFIAVSNHLPVIQFPSDKESNLHSLMRDDEEGDKFRMRTFTNPSFCRLMKEIYPFFYNRGIFNFIDFE
;
A
#
# COMPACT_ATOMS: atom_id res chain seq x y z
N MET A 1 -41.08 12.31 -11.41
CA MET A 1 -42.34 12.65 -12.10
C MET A 1 -43.37 11.59 -11.75
N SER A 2 -44.59 12.00 -11.41
CA SER A 2 -45.67 11.17 -10.83
C SER A 2 -46.12 10.01 -11.73
N PRO A 3 -46.44 8.80 -11.19
CA PRO A 3 -46.94 7.70 -11.98
C PRO A 3 -48.45 7.57 -11.80
N ASN A 4 -49.22 8.14 -12.73
CA ASN A 4 -50.58 7.70 -13.05
C ASN A 4 -51.08 8.46 -14.27
N SER A 5 -50.58 8.09 -15.45
CA SER A 5 -51.23 8.42 -16.73
C SER A 5 -51.36 7.17 -17.57
N LYS A 6 -52.56 7.01 -18.14
CA LYS A 6 -52.96 5.91 -19.03
C LYS A 6 -52.03 5.79 -20.25
N SER A 7 -51.71 4.54 -20.58
CA SER A 7 -51.26 4.02 -21.88
C SER A 7 -50.13 4.75 -22.62
N GLU A 8 -48.90 4.70 -22.09
CA GLU A 8 -47.74 4.66 -22.99
C GLU A 8 -47.39 3.19 -23.26
N LYS A 9 -47.32 2.81 -24.54
CA LYS A 9 -46.82 1.49 -24.93
C LYS A 9 -45.40 1.32 -24.38
N PRO A 10 -45.04 0.14 -23.84
CA PRO A 10 -43.67 -0.10 -23.39
C PRO A 10 -42.69 0.12 -24.54
N VAL A 11 -41.66 0.95 -24.32
CA VAL A 11 -40.58 1.15 -25.29
C VAL A 11 -39.70 -0.11 -25.27
N ASN A 12 -39.53 -0.76 -26.42
CA ASN A 12 -38.62 -1.88 -26.56
C ASN A 12 -37.18 -1.36 -26.69
N PRO A 13 -36.28 -1.62 -25.72
CA PRO A 13 -34.92 -1.10 -25.76
C PRO A 13 -34.06 -1.74 -26.87
N ASN A 14 -34.47 -2.89 -27.41
CA ASN A 14 -33.81 -3.56 -28.53
C ASN A 14 -34.85 -4.18 -29.47
N GLU A 15 -35.24 -3.43 -30.50
CA GLU A 15 -36.20 -3.89 -31.53
C GLU A 15 -35.65 -5.04 -32.39
N HIS A 16 -34.34 -5.26 -32.37
CA HIS A 16 -33.68 -6.32 -33.14
C HIS A 16 -33.59 -7.65 -32.39
N LEU A 17 -33.94 -7.70 -31.10
CA LEU A 17 -33.95 -8.95 -30.35
C LEU A 17 -35.10 -9.85 -30.84
N HIS A 18 -34.75 -11.00 -31.41
CA HIS A 18 -35.73 -12.04 -31.72
C HIS A 18 -36.23 -12.68 -30.42
N ILE A 19 -37.48 -12.40 -30.06
CA ILE A 19 -38.13 -12.98 -28.88
C ILE A 19 -38.67 -14.37 -29.27
N PRO A 20 -38.26 -15.45 -28.59
CA PRO A 20 -38.72 -16.80 -28.91
C PRO A 20 -40.24 -16.93 -28.77
N LYS A 21 -40.90 -17.59 -29.75
CA LYS A 21 -42.37 -17.71 -29.81
C LYS A 21 -42.99 -18.47 -28.63
N TRP A 22 -42.21 -19.29 -27.93
CA TRP A 22 -42.65 -20.01 -26.73
C TRP A 22 -42.80 -19.08 -25.51
N VAL A 23 -42.26 -17.86 -25.56
CA VAL A 23 -42.47 -16.83 -24.55
C VAL A 23 -43.83 -16.17 -24.80
N ASN A 24 -44.88 -16.76 -24.22
CA ASN A 24 -46.28 -16.37 -24.42
C ASN A 24 -47.11 -16.51 -23.13
N GLU A 25 -48.41 -16.23 -23.21
CA GLU A 25 -49.37 -16.27 -22.12
C GLU A 25 -49.43 -17.64 -21.43
N ASP A 26 -49.43 -18.72 -22.21
CA ASP A 26 -49.56 -20.08 -21.68
C ASP A 26 -48.36 -20.46 -20.81
N TYR A 27 -47.15 -20.05 -21.21
CA TYR A 27 -45.93 -20.27 -20.43
C TYR A 27 -45.96 -19.50 -19.09
N PHE A 28 -46.50 -18.28 -19.09
CA PHE A 28 -46.56 -17.43 -17.89
C PHE A 28 -47.76 -17.70 -16.97
N LEU A 29 -48.81 -18.36 -17.45
CA LEU A 29 -50.00 -18.68 -16.66
C LEU A 29 -49.68 -19.38 -15.32
N PRO A 30 -48.90 -20.48 -15.26
CA PRO A 30 -48.56 -21.12 -13.99
C PRO A 30 -47.68 -20.25 -13.09
N ILE A 31 -46.86 -19.38 -13.67
CA ILE A 31 -46.01 -18.44 -12.92
C ILE A 31 -46.89 -17.40 -12.21
N LEU A 32 -47.85 -16.83 -12.92
CA LEU A 32 -48.80 -15.84 -12.40
C LEU A 32 -49.70 -16.42 -11.31
N GLN A 33 -50.20 -17.66 -11.50
CA GLN A 33 -51.02 -18.36 -10.51
C GLN A 33 -50.26 -18.60 -9.19
N LYS A 34 -48.93 -18.76 -9.25
CA LYS A 34 -48.07 -18.96 -8.08
C LYS A 34 -47.66 -17.64 -7.42
N ASP A 35 -47.34 -16.62 -8.22
CA ASP A 35 -46.83 -15.33 -7.74
C ASP A 35 -47.95 -14.41 -7.19
N VAL A 36 -49.16 -14.49 -7.76
CA VAL A 36 -50.28 -13.62 -7.40
C VAL A 36 -51.48 -14.47 -6.93
N GLU A 37 -51.68 -14.53 -5.62
CA GLU A 37 -52.72 -15.35 -4.97
C GLU A 37 -54.16 -15.02 -5.45
N THR A 38 -54.41 -13.74 -5.75
CA THR A 38 -55.70 -13.23 -6.22
C THR A 38 -55.83 -13.21 -7.74
N PHE A 39 -54.94 -13.86 -8.48
CA PHE A 39 -55.00 -13.93 -9.94
C PHE A 39 -56.30 -14.60 -10.46
N ASP A 40 -56.93 -13.99 -11.48
CA ASP A 40 -58.06 -14.56 -12.23
C ASP A 40 -57.64 -14.89 -13.68
N LYS A 41 -57.30 -13.89 -14.49
CA LYS A 41 -56.89 -14.10 -15.90
C LYS A 41 -55.92 -13.03 -16.43
N ILE A 42 -55.25 -13.35 -17.53
CA ILE A 42 -54.42 -12.40 -18.29
C ILE A 42 -55.32 -11.51 -19.16
N VAL A 43 -55.13 -10.20 -19.07
CA VAL A 43 -55.81 -9.20 -19.91
C VAL A 43 -54.96 -8.82 -21.12
N SER A 44 -53.65 -8.61 -20.91
CA SER A 44 -52.70 -8.34 -22.00
C SER A 44 -51.31 -8.86 -21.65
N PHE A 45 -50.58 -9.29 -22.67
CA PHE A 45 -49.22 -9.83 -22.55
C PHE A 45 -48.30 -9.11 -23.54
N THR A 46 -47.16 -8.61 -23.07
CA THR A 46 -46.24 -7.83 -23.91
C THR A 46 -44.79 -8.17 -23.56
N PRO A 47 -44.15 -9.07 -24.32
CA PRO A 47 -42.73 -9.34 -24.19
C PRO A 47 -41.93 -8.30 -24.99
N ILE A 48 -40.90 -7.75 -24.36
CA ILE A 48 -39.94 -6.81 -24.97
C ILE A 48 -38.51 -7.19 -24.54
N ALA A 49 -37.49 -6.68 -25.21
CA ALA A 49 -36.13 -6.84 -24.71
C ALA A 49 -35.99 -6.21 -23.31
N ALA A 50 -35.24 -6.84 -22.41
CA ALA A 50 -35.01 -6.30 -21.07
C ALA A 50 -33.96 -5.17 -21.06
N THR A 51 -32.99 -5.23 -21.97
CA THR A 51 -31.82 -4.36 -22.03
C THR A 51 -31.57 -3.83 -23.44
N ALA A 52 -30.79 -2.75 -23.54
CA ALA A 52 -30.38 -2.19 -24.83
C ALA A 52 -29.33 -3.08 -25.52
N PRO A 53 -29.11 -2.92 -26.85
CA PRO A 53 -28.00 -3.58 -27.53
C PRO A 53 -26.66 -3.31 -26.82
N GLY A 54 -25.88 -4.35 -26.56
CA GLY A 54 -24.56 -4.23 -25.93
C GLY A 54 -24.56 -4.19 -24.39
N GLU A 55 -25.70 -4.40 -23.73
CA GLU A 55 -25.75 -4.48 -22.26
C GLU A 55 -25.76 -5.92 -21.71
N ASN A 56 -26.04 -6.92 -22.56
CA ASN A 56 -26.01 -8.34 -22.22
C ASN A 56 -25.40 -9.15 -23.36
N TYR A 57 -24.50 -10.07 -23.04
CA TYR A 57 -23.65 -10.76 -24.03
C TYR A 57 -23.74 -12.28 -24.00
N THR A 58 -24.24 -12.87 -22.90
CA THR A 58 -24.21 -14.33 -22.69
C THR A 58 -25.59 -14.99 -22.69
N SER A 59 -26.65 -14.20 -22.84
CA SER A 59 -28.03 -14.69 -22.74
C SER A 59 -29.03 -13.87 -23.55
N ILE A 60 -30.21 -14.41 -23.77
CA ILE A 60 -31.40 -13.67 -24.19
C ILE A 60 -32.12 -13.20 -22.92
N MET A 61 -32.32 -11.89 -22.78
CA MET A 61 -33.09 -11.32 -21.66
C MET A 61 -34.33 -10.57 -22.15
N ILE A 62 -35.49 -10.98 -21.65
CA ILE A 62 -36.80 -10.50 -22.06
C ILE A 62 -37.52 -9.96 -20.83
N ARG A 63 -38.03 -8.74 -20.90
CA ARG A 63 -38.98 -8.21 -19.92
C ARG A 63 -40.38 -8.56 -20.39
N VAL A 64 -41.12 -9.28 -19.57
CA VAL A 64 -42.50 -9.67 -19.83
C VAL A 64 -43.41 -8.78 -18.99
N ILE A 65 -44.21 -7.95 -19.65
CA ILE A 65 -45.18 -7.05 -19.02
C ILE A 65 -46.57 -7.66 -19.19
N VAL A 66 -47.27 -7.87 -18.08
CA VAL A 66 -48.59 -8.49 -18.06
C VAL A 66 -49.56 -7.59 -17.32
N VAL A 67 -50.73 -7.35 -17.93
CA VAL A 67 -51.89 -6.80 -17.21
C VAL A 67 -52.76 -8.00 -16.87
N ILE A 68 -53.01 -8.19 -15.58
CA ILE A 68 -53.81 -9.28 -15.03
C ILE A 68 -55.09 -8.73 -14.42
N LEU A 69 -56.16 -9.52 -14.48
CA LEU A 69 -57.38 -9.30 -13.73
C LEU A 69 -57.27 -10.09 -12.42
N LEU A 70 -57.62 -9.45 -11.31
CA LEU A 70 -57.71 -10.08 -10.00
C LEU A 70 -59.13 -10.58 -9.74
N LYS A 71 -59.27 -11.50 -8.78
CA LYS A 71 -60.55 -12.10 -8.37
C LYS A 71 -61.58 -11.09 -7.85
N ASP A 72 -61.14 -9.91 -7.42
CA ASP A 72 -62.01 -8.80 -7.01
C ASP A 72 -62.47 -7.91 -8.18
N GLY A 73 -62.06 -8.25 -9.41
CA GLY A 73 -62.37 -7.52 -10.64
C GLY A 73 -61.45 -6.33 -10.92
N SER A 74 -60.44 -6.06 -10.07
CA SER A 74 -59.45 -5.01 -10.33
C SER A 74 -58.36 -5.47 -11.30
N GLU A 75 -57.83 -4.55 -12.11
CA GLU A 75 -56.67 -4.82 -12.98
C GLU A 75 -55.37 -4.43 -12.28
N GLN A 76 -54.37 -5.30 -12.38
CA GLN A 76 -53.02 -5.07 -11.88
C GLN A 76 -52.00 -5.26 -13.01
N LYS A 77 -51.03 -4.35 -13.09
CA LYS A 77 -49.87 -4.51 -13.97
C LYS A 77 -48.71 -5.15 -13.20
N VAL A 78 -48.20 -6.26 -13.71
CA VAL A 78 -47.01 -6.95 -13.20
C VAL A 78 -45.97 -7.11 -14.30
N SER A 79 -44.71 -7.29 -13.92
CA SER A 79 -43.64 -7.58 -14.85
C SER A 79 -42.62 -8.55 -14.28
N TYR A 80 -41.96 -9.26 -15.20
CA TYR A 80 -40.98 -10.31 -14.94
C TYR A 80 -39.78 -10.17 -15.87
N ILE A 81 -38.61 -10.68 -15.45
CA ILE A 81 -37.44 -10.81 -16.30
C ILE A 81 -37.20 -12.28 -16.60
N LEU A 82 -37.29 -12.66 -17.86
CA LEU A 82 -36.95 -13.99 -18.35
C LEU A 82 -35.54 -13.95 -18.93
N LYS A 83 -34.68 -14.86 -18.47
CA LYS A 83 -33.31 -15.06 -18.96
C LYS A 83 -33.17 -16.49 -19.49
N THR A 84 -32.71 -16.63 -20.73
CA THR A 84 -32.54 -17.95 -21.39
C THR A 84 -31.26 -17.99 -22.23
N MET A 85 -30.78 -19.20 -22.52
CA MET A 85 -29.57 -19.44 -23.31
C MET A 85 -29.68 -18.86 -24.73
N LEU A 86 -28.53 -18.54 -25.34
CA LEU A 86 -28.45 -18.12 -26.74
C LEU A 86 -28.84 -19.29 -27.68
N GLU A 87 -29.50 -18.98 -28.80
CA GLU A 87 -29.80 -19.96 -29.85
C GLU A 87 -28.49 -20.51 -30.44
N ALA A 88 -28.46 -21.79 -30.81
CA ALA A 88 -27.25 -22.48 -31.28
C ALA A 88 -26.66 -21.84 -32.56
N ASP A 89 -25.62 -21.02 -32.38
CA ASP A 89 -24.71 -20.51 -33.40
C ASP A 89 -23.25 -20.63 -32.92
N SER A 90 -22.27 -20.29 -33.78
CA SER A 90 -20.85 -20.47 -33.46
C SER A 90 -20.35 -19.66 -32.24
N GLY A 91 -21.11 -18.67 -31.75
CA GLY A 91 -20.83 -17.94 -30.51
C GLY A 91 -21.53 -18.54 -29.29
N ALA A 92 -22.73 -19.09 -29.47
CA ALA A 92 -23.49 -19.74 -28.40
C ALA A 92 -22.81 -21.02 -27.89
N ASP A 93 -22.21 -21.83 -28.76
CA ASP A 93 -21.54 -23.09 -28.35
C ASP A 93 -20.38 -22.85 -27.38
N VAL A 94 -19.61 -21.78 -27.60
CA VAL A 94 -18.48 -21.39 -26.74
C VAL A 94 -18.98 -20.93 -25.37
N ILE A 95 -20.04 -20.10 -25.33
CA ILE A 95 -20.62 -19.56 -24.09
C ILE A 95 -21.34 -20.67 -23.31
N ASN A 96 -22.09 -21.53 -24.00
CA ASN A 96 -22.77 -22.67 -23.40
C ASN A 96 -21.76 -23.69 -22.85
N GLY A 97 -20.63 -23.89 -23.53
CA GLY A 97 -19.51 -24.71 -23.07
C GLY A 97 -18.83 -24.21 -21.78
N MET A 98 -19.00 -22.93 -21.42
CA MET A 98 -18.50 -22.37 -20.14
C MET A 98 -19.36 -22.74 -18.92
N GLY A 99 -20.54 -23.34 -19.14
CA GLY A 99 -21.40 -23.84 -18.04
C GLY A 99 -22.04 -22.75 -17.17
N LEU A 100 -22.24 -21.54 -17.70
CA LEU A 100 -22.75 -20.37 -16.97
C LEU A 100 -24.18 -20.58 -16.42
N PHE A 101 -25.11 -21.02 -17.27
CA PHE A 101 -26.52 -21.22 -16.90
C PHE A 101 -26.74 -22.30 -15.82
N PRO A 102 -26.07 -23.47 -15.87
CA PRO A 102 -26.10 -24.42 -14.77
C PRO A 102 -25.64 -23.83 -13.43
N LYS A 103 -24.60 -22.96 -13.42
CA LYS A 103 -24.16 -22.27 -12.20
C LYS A 103 -25.24 -21.33 -11.67
N GLU A 104 -25.78 -20.49 -12.55
CA GLU A 104 -26.75 -19.47 -12.20
C GLU A 104 -28.05 -20.10 -11.68
N ARG A 105 -28.55 -21.13 -12.36
CA ARG A 105 -29.69 -21.93 -11.91
C ARG A 105 -29.50 -22.40 -10.47
N LYS A 106 -28.36 -23.03 -10.18
CA LYS A 106 -28.07 -23.57 -8.85
C LYS A 106 -27.89 -22.48 -7.79
N MET A 107 -27.34 -21.32 -8.17
CA MET A 107 -27.29 -20.15 -7.28
C MET A 107 -28.68 -19.74 -6.83
N TYR A 108 -29.63 -19.58 -7.76
CA TYR A 108 -30.97 -19.10 -7.43
C TYR A 108 -31.90 -20.16 -6.82
N GLU A 109 -31.86 -21.41 -7.29
CA GLU A 109 -32.74 -22.48 -6.78
C GLU A 109 -32.30 -22.97 -5.39
N VAL A 110 -31.01 -22.97 -5.09
CA VAL A 110 -30.45 -23.65 -3.91
C VAL A 110 -29.67 -22.70 -3.02
N LEU A 111 -28.62 -22.07 -3.54
CA LEU A 111 -27.61 -21.43 -2.68
C LEU A 111 -28.07 -20.11 -2.08
N VAL A 112 -28.67 -19.21 -2.86
CA VAL A 112 -29.19 -17.93 -2.35
C VAL A 112 -30.29 -18.15 -1.31
N PRO A 113 -31.32 -19.01 -1.53
CA PRO A 113 -32.30 -19.33 -0.50
C PRO A 113 -31.66 -19.89 0.78
N GLN A 114 -30.65 -20.75 0.64
CA GLN A 114 -29.91 -21.30 1.77
C GLN A 114 -29.15 -20.21 2.54
N PHE A 115 -28.49 -19.28 1.84
CA PHE A 115 -27.76 -18.18 2.47
C PHE A 115 -28.69 -17.24 3.23
N VAL A 116 -29.82 -16.86 2.62
CA VAL A 116 -30.84 -16.02 3.27
C VAL A 116 -31.43 -16.74 4.50
N LYS A 117 -31.64 -18.05 4.41
CA LYS A 117 -32.12 -18.87 5.53
C LYS A 117 -31.17 -18.82 6.72
N LEU A 118 -29.85 -18.86 6.52
CA LEU A 118 -28.87 -18.77 7.61
C LEU A 118 -29.02 -17.48 8.43
N TYR A 119 -29.16 -16.33 7.75
CA TYR A 119 -29.39 -15.06 8.45
C TYR A 119 -30.76 -15.03 9.14
N LYS A 120 -31.80 -15.57 8.49
CA LYS A 120 -33.14 -15.64 9.07
C LYS A 120 -33.15 -16.44 10.37
N GLU A 121 -32.45 -17.57 10.40
CA GLU A 121 -32.26 -18.40 11.60
C GLU A 121 -31.45 -17.70 12.68
N ALA A 122 -30.51 -16.82 12.28
CA ALA A 122 -29.78 -15.92 13.19
C ALA A 122 -30.58 -14.66 13.59
N GLY A 123 -31.85 -14.53 13.18
CA GLY A 123 -32.74 -13.44 13.58
C GLY A 123 -32.65 -12.17 12.72
N ILE A 124 -31.99 -12.22 11.56
CA ILE A 124 -31.90 -11.10 10.62
C ILE A 124 -32.49 -11.48 9.27
N GLU A 125 -33.42 -10.68 8.75
CA GLU A 125 -33.88 -10.83 7.37
C GLU A 125 -32.98 -10.04 6.41
N ILE A 126 -32.47 -10.70 5.37
CA ILE A 126 -31.69 -10.07 4.31
C ILE A 126 -32.21 -10.48 2.93
N GLU A 127 -31.91 -9.64 1.95
CA GLU A 127 -32.06 -9.95 0.53
C GLU A 127 -30.67 -9.88 -0.13
N LEU A 128 -30.33 -10.87 -0.95
CA LEU A 128 -29.03 -10.94 -1.65
C LEU A 128 -29.18 -10.75 -3.17
N ALA A 129 -30.28 -11.26 -3.73
CA ALA A 129 -30.56 -11.28 -5.17
C ALA A 129 -32.09 -11.26 -5.39
N PRO A 130 -32.57 -10.92 -6.61
CA PRO A 130 -33.99 -11.01 -6.94
C PRO A 130 -34.56 -12.43 -6.74
N LYS A 131 -35.85 -12.51 -6.44
CA LYS A 131 -36.56 -13.79 -6.37
C LYS A 131 -36.60 -14.43 -7.76
N CYS A 132 -36.13 -15.67 -7.83
CA CYS A 132 -36.37 -16.56 -8.97
C CYS A 132 -37.70 -17.28 -8.75
N LEU A 133 -38.70 -16.97 -9.57
CA LEU A 133 -40.08 -17.42 -9.40
C LEU A 133 -40.34 -18.76 -10.09
N HIS A 134 -39.65 -18.97 -11.21
CA HIS A 134 -39.76 -20.16 -12.04
C HIS A 134 -38.41 -20.51 -12.67
N VAL A 135 -38.14 -21.81 -12.74
CA VAL A 135 -37.00 -22.39 -13.46
C VAL A 135 -37.55 -23.49 -14.35
N ASP A 136 -37.21 -23.42 -15.62
CA ASP A 136 -37.44 -24.49 -16.57
C ASP A 136 -36.08 -24.94 -17.14
N ALA A 137 -35.80 -26.23 -17.04
CA ALA A 137 -34.51 -26.78 -17.42
C ALA A 137 -34.68 -28.14 -18.07
N THR A 138 -34.38 -28.16 -19.37
CA THR A 138 -34.30 -29.37 -20.18
C THR A 138 -32.83 -29.71 -20.46
N ALA A 139 -32.58 -30.80 -21.18
CA ALA A 139 -31.23 -31.13 -21.65
C ALA A 139 -30.66 -30.09 -22.63
N GLU A 140 -31.52 -29.29 -23.26
CA GLU A 140 -31.20 -28.40 -24.38
C GLU A 140 -31.28 -26.91 -23.99
N LEU A 141 -32.06 -26.57 -22.95
CA LEU A 141 -32.36 -25.19 -22.60
C LEU A 141 -32.53 -25.02 -21.08
N ILE A 142 -31.93 -23.97 -20.53
CA ILE A 142 -32.18 -23.50 -19.17
C ILE A 142 -32.77 -22.09 -19.25
N THR A 143 -33.95 -21.91 -18.66
CA THR A 143 -34.67 -20.65 -18.55
C THR A 143 -34.94 -20.32 -17.08
N LEU A 144 -34.65 -19.08 -16.70
CA LEU A 144 -34.91 -18.53 -15.37
C LEU A 144 -35.87 -17.35 -15.49
N VAL A 145 -36.91 -17.32 -14.66
CA VAL A 145 -37.86 -16.19 -14.58
C VAL A 145 -37.75 -15.55 -13.20
N PHE A 146 -37.35 -14.29 -13.20
CA PHE A 146 -37.15 -13.46 -12.02
C PHE A 146 -38.28 -12.46 -11.84
N GLU A 147 -38.46 -12.00 -10.60
CA GLU A 147 -39.18 -10.76 -10.37
C GLU A 147 -38.48 -9.59 -11.08
N ASP A 148 -39.26 -8.65 -11.63
CA ASP A 148 -38.71 -7.43 -12.22
C ASP A 148 -38.47 -6.39 -11.12
N LEU A 149 -37.20 -6.20 -10.74
CA LEU A 149 -36.80 -5.26 -9.69
C LEU A 149 -37.18 -3.79 -9.99
N SER A 150 -37.48 -3.45 -11.25
CA SER A 150 -38.00 -2.10 -11.58
C SER A 150 -39.35 -1.79 -10.92
N ARG A 151 -40.14 -2.83 -10.58
CA ARG A 151 -41.38 -2.73 -9.79
C ARG A 151 -41.14 -2.19 -8.39
N GLN A 152 -39.94 -2.40 -7.86
CA GLN A 152 -39.49 -1.93 -6.56
C GLN A 152 -38.52 -0.74 -6.68
N HIS A 153 -38.52 -0.05 -7.83
CA HIS A 153 -37.69 1.12 -8.12
C HIS A 153 -36.18 0.89 -7.95
N PHE A 154 -35.71 -0.35 -8.13
CA PHE A 154 -34.28 -0.60 -8.25
C PHE A 154 -33.76 -0.09 -9.59
N LYS A 155 -32.53 0.41 -9.58
CA LYS A 155 -31.81 0.87 -10.76
C LYS A 155 -30.31 0.63 -10.61
N ASN A 156 -29.63 0.42 -11.72
CA ASN A 156 -28.17 0.53 -11.76
C ASN A 156 -27.76 2.00 -11.68
N ILE A 157 -26.53 2.24 -11.22
CA ILE A 157 -25.91 3.56 -11.36
C ILE A 157 -25.32 3.73 -12.77
N ASP A 158 -24.92 4.95 -13.10
CA ASP A 158 -24.11 5.20 -14.29
C ASP A 158 -22.69 4.64 -14.11
N ARG A 159 -22.39 3.54 -14.80
CA ARG A 159 -21.09 2.86 -14.77
C ARG A 159 -19.90 3.74 -15.17
N LEU A 160 -20.12 4.79 -15.97
CA LEU A 160 -19.04 5.71 -16.37
C LEU A 160 -18.63 6.67 -15.24
N LYS A 161 -19.52 6.89 -14.26
CA LYS A 161 -19.22 7.64 -13.03
C LYS A 161 -18.58 6.76 -11.97
N GLY A 162 -19.01 5.50 -11.89
CA GLY A 162 -18.62 4.58 -10.83
C GLY A 162 -19.31 4.89 -9.50
N PHE A 163 -19.10 4.01 -8.53
CA PHE A 163 -19.62 4.14 -7.17
C PHE A 163 -18.86 5.20 -6.38
N ASP A 164 -19.60 6.15 -5.82
CA ASP A 164 -19.09 7.02 -4.76
C ASP A 164 -18.90 6.22 -3.44
N LEU A 165 -18.39 6.88 -2.40
CA LEU A 165 -18.11 6.23 -1.12
C LEU A 165 -19.36 5.63 -0.45
N PRO A 166 -20.53 6.30 -0.37
CA PRO A 166 -21.77 5.67 0.09
C PRO A 166 -22.13 4.40 -0.69
N HIS A 167 -22.10 4.42 -2.03
CA HIS A 167 -22.42 3.24 -2.82
C HIS A 167 -21.41 2.11 -2.57
N MET A 168 -20.10 2.42 -2.58
CA MET A 168 -19.06 1.44 -2.26
C MET A 168 -19.29 0.80 -0.89
N ARG A 169 -19.65 1.60 0.13
CA ARG A 169 -19.94 1.09 1.48
C ARG A 169 -21.09 0.07 1.47
N HIS A 170 -22.20 0.38 0.80
CA HIS A 170 -23.34 -0.54 0.72
C HIS A 170 -22.99 -1.83 -0.04
N VAL A 171 -22.27 -1.72 -1.16
CA VAL A 171 -21.87 -2.89 -1.96
C VAL A 171 -20.90 -3.80 -1.20
N LEU A 172 -19.87 -3.23 -0.59
CA LEU A 172 -18.87 -4.00 0.17
C LEU A 172 -19.50 -4.72 1.35
N ARG A 173 -20.44 -4.07 2.05
CA ARG A 173 -21.20 -4.71 3.15
C ARG A 173 -22.10 -5.83 2.63
N LYS A 174 -22.80 -5.63 1.51
CA LYS A 174 -23.63 -6.67 0.87
C LYS A 174 -22.79 -7.84 0.35
N LEU A 175 -21.60 -7.58 -0.17
CA LEU A 175 -20.65 -8.60 -0.62
C LEU A 175 -20.13 -9.44 0.56
N ALA A 176 -19.81 -8.79 1.68
CA ALA A 176 -19.43 -9.47 2.91
C ALA A 176 -20.56 -10.38 3.44
N GLU A 177 -21.83 -9.97 3.31
CA GLU A 177 -22.97 -10.80 3.69
C GLU A 177 -23.07 -12.10 2.86
N LEU A 178 -22.93 -11.97 1.54
CA LEU A 178 -22.89 -13.10 0.60
C LEU A 178 -21.73 -14.05 0.96
N HIS A 179 -20.53 -13.48 1.12
CA HIS A 179 -19.32 -14.24 1.42
C HIS A 179 -19.42 -14.98 2.76
N ALA A 180 -19.83 -14.32 3.85
CA ALA A 180 -19.98 -14.95 5.15
C ALA A 180 -20.97 -16.14 5.11
N ALA A 181 -22.15 -15.95 4.50
CA ALA A 181 -23.12 -17.03 4.37
C ALA A 181 -22.60 -18.18 3.50
N SER A 182 -21.80 -17.89 2.48
CA SER A 182 -21.22 -18.95 1.65
C SER A 182 -20.26 -19.86 2.44
N VAL A 183 -19.38 -19.28 3.26
CA VAL A 183 -18.42 -20.09 4.03
C VAL A 183 -19.15 -20.95 5.06
N VAL A 184 -20.12 -20.38 5.76
CA VAL A 184 -20.92 -21.10 6.76
C VAL A 184 -21.79 -22.18 6.10
N ALA A 185 -22.39 -21.90 4.94
CA ALA A 185 -23.13 -22.92 4.20
C ALA A 185 -22.24 -24.08 3.77
N ARG A 186 -21.00 -23.82 3.31
CA ARG A 186 -20.05 -24.88 2.98
C ARG A 186 -19.63 -25.68 4.22
N GLU A 187 -19.43 -25.03 5.37
CA GLU A 187 -19.12 -25.72 6.63
C GLU A 187 -20.24 -26.68 7.05
N LEU A 188 -21.50 -26.25 6.92
CA LEU A 188 -22.66 -27.03 7.34
C LEU A 188 -23.03 -28.15 6.36
N ASN A 189 -22.75 -27.98 5.07
CA ASN A 189 -23.27 -28.87 4.01
C ASN A 189 -22.17 -29.59 3.23
N GLY A 190 -20.90 -29.31 3.53
CA GLY A 190 -19.75 -29.83 2.79
C GLY A 190 -19.41 -29.03 1.54
N PRO A 191 -18.45 -29.52 0.73
CA PRO A 191 -17.98 -28.83 -0.46
C PRO A 191 -19.12 -28.54 -1.45
N TYR A 192 -19.02 -27.39 -2.12
CA TYR A 192 -19.90 -27.07 -3.24
C TYR A 192 -19.70 -28.04 -4.41
N ASP A 193 -20.69 -28.02 -5.31
CA ASP A 193 -20.63 -28.75 -6.57
C ASP A 193 -19.35 -28.45 -7.36
N PRO A 194 -18.71 -29.46 -8.00
CA PRO A 194 -17.51 -29.27 -8.80
C PRO A 194 -17.57 -28.14 -9.84
N LEU A 195 -18.77 -27.77 -10.31
CA LEU A 195 -18.94 -26.60 -11.20
C LEU A 195 -18.43 -25.30 -10.58
N TYR A 196 -18.48 -25.15 -9.24
CA TYR A 196 -17.97 -23.97 -8.53
C TYR A 196 -16.46 -24.02 -8.26
N SER A 197 -15.78 -25.10 -8.65
CA SER A 197 -14.31 -25.18 -8.65
C SER A 197 -13.69 -24.71 -9.96
N LEU A 198 -14.47 -24.67 -11.05
CA LEU A 198 -14.01 -24.30 -12.39
C LEU A 198 -14.06 -22.78 -12.60
N SER A 199 -12.91 -22.20 -12.95
CA SER A 199 -12.78 -20.81 -13.42
C SER A 199 -13.05 -20.71 -14.91
N MET A 200 -13.35 -19.50 -15.40
CA MET A 200 -13.28 -19.18 -16.83
C MET A 200 -11.88 -19.44 -17.38
N TYR A 201 -10.83 -19.32 -16.55
CA TYR A 201 -9.45 -19.65 -16.90
C TYR A 201 -9.15 -21.10 -16.50
N ASN A 202 -9.27 -22.00 -17.47
CA ASN A 202 -8.97 -23.41 -17.33
C ASN A 202 -8.38 -23.98 -18.64
N GLU A 203 -7.72 -25.13 -18.59
CA GLU A 203 -7.01 -25.70 -19.75
C GLU A 203 -7.87 -25.83 -21.03
N GLN A 204 -9.17 -26.06 -20.91
CA GLN A 204 -10.08 -26.16 -22.07
C GLN A 204 -10.27 -24.80 -22.76
N SER A 205 -10.19 -23.72 -21.98
CA SER A 205 -10.33 -22.34 -22.46
C SER A 205 -9.02 -21.69 -22.93
N ARG A 206 -7.87 -22.36 -22.74
CA ARG A 206 -6.53 -21.80 -22.98
C ARG A 206 -6.39 -21.20 -24.38
N ALA A 207 -6.63 -22.00 -25.41
CA ALA A 207 -6.49 -21.59 -26.81
C ALA A 207 -7.36 -20.36 -27.15
N LEU A 208 -8.57 -20.30 -26.57
CA LEU A 208 -9.48 -19.16 -26.76
C LEU A 208 -8.90 -17.88 -26.13
N PHE A 209 -8.47 -17.93 -24.87
CA PHE A 209 -7.95 -16.74 -24.18
C PHE A 209 -6.62 -16.26 -24.74
N GLU A 210 -5.75 -17.18 -25.17
CA GLU A 210 -4.50 -16.84 -25.86
C GLU A 210 -4.80 -16.10 -27.18
N ALA A 211 -5.65 -16.67 -28.05
CA ALA A 211 -6.03 -16.04 -29.32
C ALA A 211 -6.68 -14.66 -29.10
N LEU A 212 -7.61 -14.55 -28.14
CA LEU A 212 -8.22 -13.26 -27.77
C LEU A 212 -7.19 -12.27 -27.24
N GLY A 213 -6.18 -12.73 -26.49
CA GLY A 213 -5.09 -11.90 -26.00
C GLY A 213 -4.20 -11.39 -27.14
N GLU A 214 -3.80 -12.26 -28.06
CA GLU A 214 -2.97 -11.92 -29.23
C GLU A 214 -3.64 -10.86 -30.10
N MET A 215 -4.94 -11.02 -30.40
CA MET A 215 -5.72 -10.03 -31.17
C MET A 215 -5.80 -8.66 -30.49
N ARG A 216 -5.76 -8.62 -29.15
CA ARG A 216 -5.87 -7.36 -28.38
C ARG A 216 -4.53 -6.68 -28.14
N GLN A 217 -3.46 -7.44 -27.98
CA GLN A 217 -2.19 -6.95 -27.44
C GLN A 217 -1.59 -5.80 -28.28
N SER A 218 -1.53 -5.97 -29.61
CA SER A 218 -0.89 -4.97 -30.49
C SER A 218 -1.61 -3.61 -30.43
N MET A 219 -2.94 -3.61 -30.45
CA MET A 219 -3.76 -2.40 -30.35
C MET A 219 -3.69 -1.78 -28.96
N TYR A 220 -3.62 -2.61 -27.92
CA TYR A 220 -3.47 -2.14 -26.55
C TYR A 220 -2.15 -1.40 -26.34
N LEU A 221 -1.02 -2.00 -26.73
CA LEU A 221 0.31 -1.37 -26.63
C LEU A 221 0.42 -0.11 -27.50
N LYS A 222 -0.24 -0.07 -28.65
CA LYS A 222 -0.35 1.14 -29.48
C LYS A 222 -1.15 2.24 -28.76
N ALA A 223 -2.24 1.88 -28.08
CA ALA A 223 -3.09 2.81 -27.35
C ALA A 223 -2.41 3.36 -26.11
N MET A 224 -1.66 2.54 -25.36
CA MET A 224 -0.89 2.97 -24.19
C MET A 224 -0.02 4.21 -24.48
N ARG A 225 0.64 4.22 -25.65
CA ARG A 225 1.49 5.33 -26.10
C ARG A 225 0.74 6.65 -26.34
N GLN A 226 -0.59 6.62 -26.37
CA GLN A 226 -1.46 7.79 -26.50
C GLN A 226 -2.04 8.27 -25.17
N TRP A 227 -1.81 7.57 -24.06
CA TRP A 227 -2.42 7.90 -22.77
C TRP A 227 -1.77 9.08 -22.04
N ASP A 228 -0.72 9.68 -22.59
CA ASP A 228 0.05 10.72 -21.91
C ASP A 228 0.53 10.24 -20.51
N LEU A 229 0.96 8.97 -20.47
CA LEU A 229 1.48 8.33 -19.26
C LEU A 229 2.98 8.56 -19.19
N GLU A 230 3.46 9.09 -18.07
CA GLU A 230 4.88 9.25 -17.81
C GLU A 230 5.58 7.88 -17.86
N ASN A 231 6.73 7.81 -18.53
CA ASN A 231 7.50 6.57 -18.68
C ASN A 231 6.71 5.39 -19.28
N VAL A 232 5.78 5.65 -20.22
CA VAL A 232 4.93 4.61 -20.84
C VAL A 232 5.70 3.37 -21.33
N GLU A 233 6.90 3.52 -21.89
CA GLU A 233 7.70 2.38 -22.37
C GLU A 233 8.14 1.45 -21.23
N LYS A 234 8.34 1.99 -20.00
CA LYS A 234 8.58 1.18 -18.79
C LYS A 234 7.38 0.27 -18.53
N TYR A 235 6.17 0.84 -18.52
CA TYR A 235 4.94 0.08 -18.28
C TYR A 235 4.69 -0.93 -19.39
N ILE A 236 4.95 -0.58 -20.65
CA ILE A 236 4.89 -1.52 -21.78
C ILE A 236 5.83 -2.72 -21.57
N ALA A 237 7.06 -2.48 -21.12
CA ALA A 237 8.02 -3.55 -20.82
C ALA A 237 7.60 -4.44 -19.62
N GLN A 238 6.69 -3.95 -18.77
CA GLN A 238 6.13 -4.68 -17.63
C GLN A 238 4.79 -5.37 -17.96
N MET A 239 4.29 -5.27 -19.20
CA MET A 239 3.09 -6.00 -19.62
C MET A 239 3.40 -7.47 -19.87
N TRP A 240 2.43 -8.32 -19.56
CA TRP A 240 2.50 -9.76 -19.82
C TRP A 240 2.14 -10.09 -21.27
N SER A 241 2.70 -11.20 -21.77
CA SER A 241 2.18 -11.82 -22.99
C SER A 241 0.80 -12.44 -22.74
N PRO A 242 -0.01 -12.72 -23.78
CA PRO A 242 -1.28 -13.43 -23.64
C PRO A 242 -1.18 -14.74 -22.85
N LEU A 243 -0.14 -15.54 -23.13
CA LEU A 243 0.16 -16.77 -22.40
C LEU A 243 0.47 -16.48 -20.93
N GLU A 244 1.32 -15.51 -20.64
CA GLU A 244 1.66 -15.13 -19.26
C GLU A 244 0.43 -14.63 -18.49
N VAL A 245 -0.48 -13.87 -19.12
CA VAL A 245 -1.75 -13.47 -18.51
C VAL A 245 -2.59 -14.68 -18.15
N PHE A 246 -2.66 -15.68 -19.02
CA PHE A 246 -3.42 -16.90 -18.80
C PHE A 246 -2.82 -17.72 -17.63
N GLU A 247 -1.50 -17.89 -17.58
CA GLU A 247 -0.81 -18.59 -16.50
C GLU A 247 -0.98 -17.90 -15.14
N GLU A 248 -0.82 -16.58 -15.09
CA GLU A 248 -1.05 -15.81 -13.87
C GLU A 248 -2.52 -15.88 -13.43
N ALA A 249 -3.46 -15.83 -14.38
CA ALA A 249 -4.89 -16.01 -14.09
C ALA A 249 -5.18 -17.42 -13.54
N MET A 250 -4.59 -18.48 -14.09
CA MET A 250 -4.69 -19.83 -13.53
C MET A 250 -4.12 -19.91 -12.12
N GLN A 251 -2.96 -19.28 -11.89
CA GLN A 251 -2.29 -19.29 -10.59
C GLN A 251 -3.11 -18.60 -9.51
N VAL A 252 -3.66 -17.40 -9.74
CA VAL A 252 -4.53 -16.73 -8.76
C VAL A 252 -5.90 -17.38 -8.61
N ASN A 253 -6.28 -18.26 -9.55
CA ASN A 253 -7.48 -19.09 -9.44
C ASN A 253 -7.25 -20.39 -8.68
N LYS A 254 -6.01 -20.78 -8.37
CA LYS A 254 -5.75 -21.97 -7.58
C LYS A 254 -6.22 -21.75 -6.13
N VAL A 255 -7.13 -22.61 -5.69
CA VAL A 255 -7.66 -22.58 -4.33
C VAL A 255 -6.62 -23.15 -3.37
N ASP A 256 -6.35 -22.40 -2.31
CA ASP A 256 -5.58 -22.86 -1.16
C ASP A 256 -6.55 -23.10 0.00
N GLU A 257 -6.92 -24.37 0.24
CA GLU A 257 -7.92 -24.74 1.25
C GLU A 257 -7.46 -24.48 2.69
N THR A 258 -6.19 -24.09 2.90
CA THR A 258 -5.69 -23.66 4.22
C THR A 258 -6.02 -22.19 4.52
N GLU A 259 -6.42 -21.42 3.51
CA GLU A 259 -6.77 -20.01 3.63
C GLU A 259 -8.29 -19.77 3.74
N PHE A 260 -8.65 -18.55 4.11
CA PHE A 260 -10.05 -18.12 4.11
C PHE A 260 -10.57 -17.99 2.68
N ASN A 261 -11.45 -18.90 2.28
CA ASN A 261 -12.08 -18.92 0.96
C ASN A 261 -13.59 -18.70 1.10
N VAL A 262 -14.20 -18.18 0.03
CA VAL A 262 -15.62 -17.85 -0.08
C VAL A 262 -16.15 -18.33 -1.44
N LEU A 263 -17.47 -18.45 -1.57
CA LEU A 263 -18.07 -18.52 -2.89
C LEU A 263 -18.21 -17.09 -3.43
N ASN A 264 -17.27 -16.72 -4.31
CA ASN A 264 -17.29 -15.42 -4.96
C ASN A 264 -18.52 -15.29 -5.87
N HIS A 265 -19.03 -14.06 -6.01
CA HIS A 265 -19.89 -13.67 -7.13
C HIS A 265 -19.20 -13.92 -8.47
N GLY A 266 -17.90 -13.60 -8.56
CA GLY A 266 -17.04 -13.86 -9.72
C GLY A 266 -17.17 -12.87 -10.87
N ASP A 267 -18.15 -11.98 -10.85
CA ASP A 267 -18.42 -10.92 -11.84
C ASP A 267 -19.05 -9.68 -11.15
N CYS A 268 -18.43 -9.22 -10.06
CA CYS A 268 -18.96 -8.17 -9.20
C CYS A 268 -18.59 -6.77 -9.73
N TRP A 269 -19.26 -6.32 -10.79
CA TRP A 269 -19.14 -4.96 -11.33
C TRP A 269 -20.47 -4.20 -11.31
N SER A 270 -20.42 -2.89 -11.57
CA SER A 270 -21.55 -1.96 -11.39
C SER A 270 -22.84 -2.33 -12.14
N ASN A 271 -22.76 -3.00 -13.29
CA ASN A 271 -23.96 -3.45 -14.02
C ASN A 271 -24.67 -4.62 -13.34
N ASN A 272 -23.96 -5.40 -12.52
CA ASN A 272 -24.50 -6.55 -11.80
C ASN A 272 -24.98 -6.18 -10.39
N ILE A 273 -25.10 -4.89 -10.09
CA ILE A 273 -25.50 -4.37 -8.78
C ILE A 273 -26.59 -3.33 -8.96
N MET A 274 -27.74 -3.55 -8.32
CA MET A 274 -28.88 -2.64 -8.35
C MET A 274 -29.15 -2.02 -6.98
N PHE A 275 -29.58 -0.75 -6.98
CA PHE A 275 -29.88 0.02 -5.78
C PHE A 275 -31.31 0.52 -5.80
N ASN A 276 -31.94 0.47 -4.63
CA ASN A 276 -33.15 1.20 -4.32
C ASN A 276 -32.84 2.30 -3.30
N TYR A 277 -33.59 3.40 -3.36
CA TYR A 277 -33.32 4.61 -2.59
C TYR A 277 -34.56 5.02 -1.81
N LYS A 278 -34.33 5.58 -0.62
CA LYS A 278 -35.36 6.26 0.16
C LYS A 278 -35.71 7.61 -0.48
N ASP A 279 -36.81 8.21 -0.03
CA ASP A 279 -37.26 9.52 -0.54
C ASP A 279 -36.24 10.65 -0.32
N ASN A 280 -35.37 10.53 0.68
CA ASN A 280 -34.29 11.50 0.95
C ASN A 280 -33.05 11.31 0.05
N GLY A 281 -33.04 10.30 -0.82
CA GLY A 281 -31.94 9.99 -1.72
C GLY A 281 -30.86 9.07 -1.14
N GLU A 282 -30.98 8.63 0.12
CA GLU A 282 -30.10 7.62 0.71
C GLU A 282 -30.36 6.24 0.10
N ILE A 283 -29.33 5.41 0.04
CA ILE A 283 -29.45 4.03 -0.40
C ILE A 283 -30.23 3.24 0.66
N ASP A 284 -31.32 2.62 0.23
CA ASP A 284 -32.15 1.77 1.07
C ASP A 284 -31.69 0.30 0.98
N ARG A 285 -31.66 -0.23 -0.24
CA ARG A 285 -31.39 -1.64 -0.52
C ARG A 285 -30.42 -1.80 -1.68
N THR A 286 -29.59 -2.83 -1.59
CA THR A 286 -28.61 -3.22 -2.61
C THR A 286 -28.77 -4.71 -2.89
N LEU A 287 -28.91 -5.07 -4.17
CA LEU A 287 -29.04 -6.45 -4.61
C LEU A 287 -28.02 -6.76 -5.70
N PHE A 288 -27.50 -7.99 -5.66
CA PHE A 288 -26.73 -8.56 -6.78
C PHE A 288 -27.67 -9.15 -7.82
N VAL A 289 -27.25 -9.08 -9.08
CA VAL A 289 -27.87 -9.82 -10.19
C VAL A 289 -26.77 -10.56 -10.95
N ASP A 290 -27.16 -11.50 -11.80
CA ASP A 290 -26.23 -12.24 -12.67
C ASP A 290 -25.12 -13.03 -11.92
N LEU A 291 -25.53 -14.04 -11.17
CA LEU A 291 -24.66 -14.88 -10.35
C LEU A 291 -24.06 -16.07 -11.14
N GLN A 292 -23.74 -15.88 -12.41
CA GLN A 292 -23.42 -16.96 -13.36
C GLN A 292 -21.96 -17.45 -13.33
N ILE A 293 -21.02 -16.66 -12.76
CA ILE A 293 -19.57 -16.93 -12.83
C ILE A 293 -18.99 -17.39 -11.47
N GLY A 294 -19.85 -17.60 -10.47
CA GLY A 294 -19.42 -17.88 -9.11
C GLY A 294 -18.39 -19.02 -9.00
N LYS A 295 -17.41 -18.81 -8.12
CA LYS A 295 -16.30 -19.74 -7.90
C LYS A 295 -15.81 -19.72 -6.45
N TRP A 296 -15.56 -20.89 -5.90
CA TRP A 296 -14.92 -21.05 -4.61
C TRP A 296 -13.45 -20.62 -4.68
N GLY A 297 -13.03 -19.72 -3.78
CA GLY A 297 -11.67 -19.21 -3.73
C GLY A 297 -11.51 -17.99 -2.84
N SER A 298 -10.39 -17.29 -2.96
CA SER A 298 -10.10 -16.11 -2.14
C SER A 298 -11.12 -14.97 -2.39
N PRO A 299 -11.64 -14.29 -1.35
CA PRO A 299 -12.48 -13.08 -1.50
C PRO A 299 -11.75 -11.93 -2.20
N ALA A 300 -10.42 -11.99 -2.29
CA ALA A 300 -9.64 -11.00 -3.02
C ALA A 300 -10.03 -10.91 -4.51
N GLN A 301 -10.56 -11.99 -5.09
CA GLN A 301 -11.07 -11.97 -6.46
C GLN A 301 -12.16 -10.89 -6.63
N ASP A 302 -13.26 -10.99 -5.89
CA ASP A 302 -14.36 -10.03 -6.01
C ASP A 302 -13.98 -8.62 -5.53
N LEU A 303 -13.12 -8.50 -4.51
CA LEU A 303 -12.66 -7.19 -4.04
C LEU A 303 -11.83 -6.45 -5.10
N TRP A 304 -10.85 -7.13 -5.71
CA TRP A 304 -10.09 -6.53 -6.81
C TRP A 304 -10.98 -6.21 -8.00
N TYR A 305 -11.88 -7.12 -8.35
CA TYR A 305 -12.82 -6.95 -9.45
C TYR A 305 -13.69 -5.71 -9.26
N LEU A 306 -14.36 -5.61 -8.12
CA LEU A 306 -15.28 -4.53 -7.79
C LEU A 306 -14.57 -3.17 -7.72
N ILE A 307 -13.49 -3.09 -6.94
CA ILE A 307 -12.80 -1.81 -6.71
C ILE A 307 -12.20 -1.30 -8.03
N THR A 308 -11.53 -2.18 -8.78
CA THR A 308 -10.86 -1.82 -10.04
C THR A 308 -11.86 -1.39 -11.10
N THR A 309 -12.99 -2.10 -11.26
CA THR A 309 -13.92 -1.84 -12.35
C THR A 309 -14.95 -0.75 -12.01
N SER A 310 -15.33 -0.61 -10.74
CA SER A 310 -16.60 0.05 -10.40
C SER A 310 -16.51 1.22 -9.42
N ALA A 311 -15.45 1.35 -8.61
CA ALA A 311 -15.28 2.55 -7.77
C ALA A 311 -15.08 3.81 -8.64
N SER A 312 -15.55 4.99 -8.19
CA SER A 312 -15.30 6.25 -8.90
C SER A 312 -13.80 6.58 -8.94
N LEU A 313 -13.38 7.27 -10.00
CA LEU A 313 -11.96 7.47 -10.32
C LEU A 313 -11.17 8.13 -9.18
N ASP A 314 -11.77 9.09 -8.48
CA ASP A 314 -11.16 9.89 -7.43
C ASP A 314 -10.93 9.13 -6.11
N ILE A 315 -11.71 8.09 -5.84
CA ILE A 315 -11.60 7.26 -4.63
C ILE A 315 -10.99 5.89 -4.88
N LYS A 316 -10.96 5.41 -6.14
CA LYS A 316 -10.55 4.05 -6.52
C LYS A 316 -9.23 3.59 -5.91
N VAL A 317 -8.22 4.46 -5.90
CA VAL A 317 -6.91 4.20 -5.28
C VAL A 317 -6.81 4.84 -3.90
N LYS A 318 -7.33 6.07 -3.74
CA LYS A 318 -7.21 6.83 -2.49
C LYS A 318 -7.86 6.12 -1.30
N GLU A 319 -9.03 5.52 -1.52
CA GLU A 319 -9.82 4.84 -0.48
C GLU A 319 -9.66 3.32 -0.52
N PHE A 320 -8.67 2.79 -1.27
CA PHE A 320 -8.50 1.35 -1.51
C PHE A 320 -8.44 0.55 -0.21
N ASP A 321 -7.62 1.00 0.75
CA ASP A 321 -7.49 0.30 2.03
C ASP A 321 -8.74 0.47 2.91
N HIS A 322 -9.43 1.61 2.79
CA HIS A 322 -10.70 1.84 3.49
C HIS A 322 -11.81 0.91 2.96
N PHE A 323 -11.83 0.61 1.67
CA PHE A 323 -12.76 -0.38 1.10
C PHE A 323 -12.56 -1.78 1.66
N ILE A 324 -11.30 -2.23 1.76
CA ILE A 324 -10.98 -3.53 2.38
C ILE A 324 -11.42 -3.54 3.84
N GLN A 325 -11.21 -2.43 4.55
CA GLN A 325 -11.61 -2.26 5.94
C GLN A 325 -13.15 -2.32 6.13
N ILE A 326 -13.93 -1.64 5.29
CA ILE A 326 -15.41 -1.69 5.33
C ILE A 326 -15.92 -3.11 5.09
N TYR A 327 -15.34 -3.81 4.10
CA TYR A 327 -15.70 -5.19 3.82
C TYR A 327 -15.35 -6.11 5.00
N HIS A 328 -14.15 -5.97 5.56
CA HIS A 328 -13.68 -6.78 6.70
C HIS A 328 -14.57 -6.63 7.92
N GLU A 329 -14.91 -5.40 8.31
CA GLU A 329 -15.80 -5.13 9.45
C GLU A 329 -17.10 -5.92 9.32
N ARG A 330 -17.76 -5.80 8.16
CA ARG A 330 -19.03 -6.51 7.92
C ARG A 330 -18.85 -8.02 7.82
N LEU A 331 -17.75 -8.49 7.23
CA LEU A 331 -17.46 -9.91 7.14
C LEU A 331 -17.32 -10.51 8.54
N ALA A 332 -16.55 -9.87 9.42
CA ALA A 332 -16.36 -10.31 10.79
C ALA A 332 -17.66 -10.25 11.60
N GLU A 333 -18.46 -9.19 11.46
CA GLU A 333 -19.82 -9.10 12.05
C GLU A 333 -20.68 -10.30 11.63
N CYS A 334 -20.74 -10.59 10.33
CA CYS A 334 -21.57 -11.65 9.80
C CYS A 334 -21.08 -13.05 10.18
N LEU A 335 -19.77 -13.31 10.14
CA LEU A 335 -19.21 -14.61 10.54
C LEU A 335 -19.46 -14.89 12.03
N LYS A 336 -19.36 -13.88 12.90
CA LYS A 336 -19.73 -14.00 14.33
C LYS A 336 -21.22 -14.28 14.50
N LEU A 337 -22.07 -13.51 13.81
CA LEU A 337 -23.53 -13.68 13.86
C LEU A 337 -23.96 -15.09 13.42
N LEU A 338 -23.34 -15.62 12.36
CA LEU A 338 -23.65 -16.93 11.80
C LEU A 338 -22.92 -18.08 12.52
N ASN A 339 -22.25 -17.81 13.64
CA ASN A 339 -21.51 -18.80 14.45
C ASN A 339 -20.48 -19.61 13.65
N TYR A 340 -19.71 -18.94 12.78
CA TYR A 340 -18.64 -19.60 12.03
C TYR A 340 -17.62 -20.25 12.96
N SER A 341 -17.31 -21.54 12.74
CA SER A 341 -16.54 -22.34 13.71
C SER A 341 -15.02 -22.11 13.66
N LYS A 342 -14.48 -21.58 12.56
CA LYS A 342 -13.04 -21.37 12.38
C LYS A 342 -12.63 -19.94 12.70
N THR A 343 -11.31 -19.71 12.71
CA THR A 343 -10.72 -18.38 12.87
C THR A 343 -11.24 -17.42 11.80
N ILE A 344 -11.75 -16.27 12.24
CA ILE A 344 -12.13 -15.15 11.38
C ILE A 344 -10.85 -14.48 10.90
N PRO A 345 -10.66 -14.26 9.58
CA PRO A 345 -9.45 -13.61 9.09
C PRO A 345 -9.33 -12.20 9.66
N SER A 346 -8.13 -11.83 10.08
CA SER A 346 -7.83 -10.45 10.47
C SER A 346 -7.87 -9.50 9.27
N LEU A 347 -7.91 -8.19 9.53
CA LEU A 347 -7.79 -7.20 8.47
C LEU A 347 -6.43 -7.31 7.77
N ARG A 348 -5.37 -7.67 8.50
CA ARG A 348 -4.03 -7.89 7.95
C ARG A 348 -3.99 -9.12 7.04
N ASP A 349 -4.63 -10.22 7.44
CA ASP A 349 -4.76 -11.41 6.60
C ASP A 349 -5.44 -11.07 5.28
N LEU A 350 -6.51 -10.26 5.30
CA LEU A 350 -7.15 -9.80 4.06
C LEU A 350 -6.23 -8.93 3.21
N HIS A 351 -5.46 -8.01 3.77
CA HIS A 351 -4.48 -7.22 3.01
C HIS A 351 -3.37 -8.09 2.40
N ILE A 352 -2.89 -9.09 3.15
CA ILE A 352 -1.93 -10.09 2.67
C ILE A 352 -2.53 -10.89 1.50
N MET A 353 -3.80 -11.31 1.62
CA MET A 353 -4.52 -11.99 0.53
C MET A 353 -4.70 -11.08 -0.69
N MET A 354 -5.01 -9.79 -0.49
CA MET A 354 -5.12 -8.82 -1.57
C MET A 354 -3.79 -8.66 -2.32
N LEU A 355 -2.65 -8.78 -1.65
CA LEU A 355 -1.34 -8.80 -2.31
C LEU A 355 -1.07 -10.14 -3.00
N LYS A 356 -1.26 -11.29 -2.31
CA LYS A 356 -1.04 -12.65 -2.84
C LYS A 356 -1.81 -12.87 -4.14
N TYR A 357 -3.10 -12.52 -4.14
CA TYR A 357 -4.03 -12.66 -5.27
C TYR A 357 -4.15 -11.37 -6.12
N GLY A 358 -3.21 -10.44 -5.97
CA GLY A 358 -3.29 -9.09 -6.54
C GLY A 358 -3.30 -8.99 -8.06
N PHE A 359 -2.96 -10.07 -8.78
CA PHE A 359 -3.06 -10.08 -10.24
C PHE A 359 -4.49 -9.89 -10.76
N TRP A 360 -5.52 -10.17 -9.95
CA TRP A 360 -6.92 -9.83 -10.27
C TRP A 360 -7.10 -8.34 -10.57
N GLY A 361 -6.33 -7.44 -9.96
CA GLY A 361 -6.34 -6.01 -10.25
C GLY A 361 -5.97 -5.71 -11.72
N PRO A 362 -4.72 -5.97 -12.16
CA PRO A 362 -4.32 -5.82 -13.55
C PRO A 362 -5.20 -6.61 -14.54
N LEU A 363 -5.58 -7.85 -14.21
CA LEU A 363 -6.43 -8.69 -15.06
C LEU A 363 -7.78 -8.03 -15.36
N THR A 364 -8.46 -7.50 -14.34
CA THR A 364 -9.77 -6.86 -14.50
C THR A 364 -9.65 -5.45 -15.08
N ALA A 365 -8.56 -4.73 -14.81
CA ALA A 365 -8.26 -3.44 -15.43
C ALA A 365 -8.03 -3.55 -16.94
N MET A 366 -7.31 -4.58 -17.40
CA MET A 366 -7.01 -4.79 -18.82
C MET A 366 -8.14 -5.51 -19.59
N GLY A 367 -9.03 -6.20 -18.87
CA GLY A 367 -10.17 -6.91 -19.44
C GLY A 367 -11.49 -6.17 -19.22
N VAL A 368 -12.11 -6.43 -18.08
CA VAL A 368 -13.51 -6.05 -17.78
C VAL A 368 -13.72 -4.54 -17.77
N MET A 369 -12.78 -3.78 -17.18
CA MET A 369 -12.90 -2.32 -17.07
C MET A 369 -12.92 -1.64 -18.45
N VAL A 370 -12.33 -2.26 -19.47
CA VAL A 370 -12.41 -1.80 -20.87
C VAL A 370 -13.87 -1.76 -21.33
N ALA A 371 -14.64 -2.82 -21.03
CA ALA A 371 -16.06 -2.88 -21.33
C ALA A 371 -16.88 -1.97 -20.40
N THR A 372 -16.56 -1.92 -19.10
CA THR A 372 -17.27 -1.07 -18.14
C THR A 372 -17.22 0.41 -18.51
N LEU A 373 -16.05 0.90 -18.94
CA LEU A 373 -15.86 2.31 -19.28
C LEU A 373 -16.14 2.63 -20.75
N MET A 374 -16.59 1.65 -21.54
CA MET A 374 -17.00 1.91 -22.92
C MET A 374 -18.33 2.69 -22.93
N PRO A 375 -18.38 3.87 -23.57
CA PRO A 375 -19.64 4.58 -23.79
C PRO A 375 -20.59 3.72 -24.63
N THR A 376 -21.88 3.79 -24.31
CA THR A 376 -22.91 3.10 -25.09
C THR A 376 -22.97 3.72 -26.49
N ASP A 377 -22.56 2.96 -27.50
CA ASP A 377 -22.62 3.31 -28.93
C ASP A 377 -23.33 2.17 -29.66
N LYS A 378 -24.10 2.46 -30.71
CA LYS A 378 -24.81 1.47 -31.53
C LYS A 378 -23.87 0.40 -32.12
N ASP A 379 -22.59 0.74 -32.25
CA ASP A 379 -21.54 -0.14 -32.77
C ASP A 379 -20.79 -0.91 -31.66
N ALA A 380 -21.12 -0.68 -30.38
CA ALA A 380 -20.54 -1.39 -29.24
C ALA A 380 -21.10 -2.82 -29.13
N ASN A 381 -20.50 -3.75 -29.88
CA ASN A 381 -20.85 -5.16 -29.80
C ASN A 381 -19.61 -6.03 -29.50
N MET A 382 -19.74 -6.92 -28.51
CA MET A 382 -18.66 -7.81 -28.08
C MET A 382 -18.18 -8.73 -29.21
N LYS A 383 -19.08 -9.10 -30.12
CA LYS A 383 -18.78 -9.88 -31.32
C LYS A 383 -17.70 -9.21 -32.18
N MET A 384 -17.74 -7.89 -32.35
CA MET A 384 -16.73 -7.12 -33.07
C MET A 384 -15.45 -6.94 -32.25
N MET A 385 -15.54 -6.82 -30.92
CA MET A 385 -14.33 -6.84 -30.08
C MET A 385 -13.57 -8.16 -30.14
N MET A 386 -14.28 -9.28 -30.36
CA MET A 386 -13.72 -10.63 -30.45
C MET A 386 -13.40 -11.06 -31.90
N ALA A 387 -13.85 -10.32 -32.91
CA ALA A 387 -13.62 -10.65 -34.31
C ALA A 387 -12.17 -10.33 -34.75
N PRO A 388 -11.59 -11.10 -35.69
CA PRO A 388 -10.32 -10.74 -36.31
C PRO A 388 -10.51 -9.64 -37.37
N GLY A 389 -9.42 -8.96 -37.74
CA GLY A 389 -9.35 -8.08 -38.90
C GLY A 389 -9.40 -6.57 -38.59
N PRO A 390 -9.21 -5.72 -39.62
CA PRO A 390 -8.92 -4.30 -39.45
C PRO A 390 -10.03 -3.49 -38.79
N GLU A 391 -11.30 -3.80 -39.08
CA GLU A 391 -12.45 -3.11 -38.49
C GLU A 391 -12.54 -3.37 -36.98
N ALA A 392 -12.37 -4.63 -36.59
CA ALA A 392 -12.31 -5.05 -35.21
C ALA A 392 -11.08 -4.47 -34.47
N ASP A 393 -9.92 -4.40 -35.13
CA ASP A 393 -8.73 -3.74 -34.60
C ASP A 393 -8.96 -2.24 -34.35
N ALA A 394 -9.60 -1.55 -35.29
CA ALA A 394 -9.95 -0.14 -35.12
C ALA A 394 -10.91 0.07 -33.93
N MET A 395 -11.88 -0.83 -33.75
CA MET A 395 -12.78 -0.80 -32.59
C MET A 395 -12.05 -1.07 -31.27
N ARG A 396 -11.19 -2.09 -31.21
CA ARG A 396 -10.34 -2.38 -30.04
C ARG A 396 -9.49 -1.17 -29.67
N TYR A 397 -8.79 -0.61 -30.67
CA TYR A 397 -7.96 0.58 -30.49
C TYR A 397 -8.76 1.77 -29.97
N ARG A 398 -9.94 2.07 -30.58
CA ARG A 398 -10.87 3.13 -30.13
C ARG A 398 -11.25 2.97 -28.66
N THR A 399 -11.48 1.74 -28.24
CA THR A 399 -11.84 1.44 -26.85
C THR A 399 -10.69 1.67 -25.89
N PHE A 400 -9.46 1.29 -26.28
CA PHE A 400 -8.28 1.48 -25.44
C PHE A 400 -7.82 2.94 -25.35
N ILE A 401 -8.05 3.77 -26.37
CA ILE A 401 -7.75 5.22 -26.31
C ILE A 401 -8.87 6.06 -25.69
N ASN A 402 -9.98 5.43 -25.30
CA ASN A 402 -11.10 6.11 -24.65
C ASN A 402 -10.61 6.93 -23.44
N PRO A 403 -10.93 8.24 -23.34
CA PRO A 403 -10.49 9.10 -22.25
C PRO A 403 -10.87 8.60 -20.85
N TYR A 404 -12.02 7.95 -20.68
CA TYR A 404 -12.42 7.38 -19.38
C TYR A 404 -11.45 6.26 -18.96
N TYR A 405 -11.17 5.35 -19.89
CA TYR A 405 -10.26 4.22 -19.67
C TYR A 405 -8.81 4.67 -19.48
N ALA A 406 -8.30 5.54 -20.36
CA ALA A 406 -6.94 6.06 -20.28
C ALA A 406 -6.68 6.78 -18.95
N ARG A 407 -7.62 7.61 -18.46
CA ARG A 407 -7.49 8.27 -17.15
C ARG A 407 -7.45 7.27 -16.00
N ALA A 408 -8.28 6.22 -16.03
CA ALA A 408 -8.25 5.17 -15.03
C ALA A 408 -6.90 4.42 -15.03
N MET A 409 -6.36 4.09 -16.21
CA MET A 409 -5.07 3.41 -16.32
C MET A 409 -3.88 4.27 -15.89
N LYS A 410 -3.92 5.60 -16.10
CA LYS A 410 -2.89 6.51 -15.56
C LYS A 410 -2.81 6.49 -14.03
N LEU A 411 -3.93 6.23 -13.36
CA LEU A 411 -3.99 6.09 -11.91
C LEU A 411 -3.59 4.67 -11.46
N LEU A 412 -4.09 3.64 -12.16
CA LEU A 412 -3.92 2.24 -11.75
C LEU A 412 -2.54 1.66 -12.04
N LEU A 413 -1.87 2.03 -13.13
CA LEU A 413 -0.56 1.46 -13.46
C LEU A 413 0.52 1.77 -12.42
N PRO A 414 0.70 3.04 -11.96
CA PRO A 414 1.62 3.32 -10.85
C PRO A 414 1.21 2.62 -9.55
N PHE A 415 -0.09 2.52 -9.27
CA PHE A 415 -0.59 1.83 -8.09
C PHE A 415 -0.27 0.32 -8.10
N PHE A 416 -0.49 -0.36 -9.22
CA PHE A 416 -0.12 -1.77 -9.40
C PHE A 416 1.39 -1.98 -9.34
N GLU A 417 2.16 -1.07 -9.94
CA GLU A 417 3.62 -1.12 -9.88
C GLU A 417 4.13 -1.02 -8.44
N ASN A 418 3.67 -0.04 -7.67
CA ASN A 418 4.09 0.18 -6.29
C ASN A 418 3.77 -1.01 -5.37
N LYS A 419 2.73 -1.79 -5.68
CA LYS A 419 2.36 -3.02 -4.96
C LYS A 419 3.03 -4.30 -5.49
N GLY A 420 3.90 -4.20 -6.51
CA GLY A 420 4.54 -5.37 -7.11
C GLY A 420 3.56 -6.29 -7.86
N LEU A 421 2.51 -5.70 -8.44
CA LEU A 421 1.48 -6.41 -9.17
C LEU A 421 1.74 -6.46 -10.68
N LEU A 422 2.69 -5.66 -11.20
CA LEU A 422 3.19 -5.73 -12.57
C LEU A 422 4.41 -6.64 -12.71
N LYS A 423 4.73 -7.07 -13.93
CA LYS A 423 5.96 -7.84 -14.21
C LYS A 423 7.19 -7.03 -13.83
N SER A 424 8.18 -7.66 -13.19
CA SER A 424 9.43 -6.98 -12.86
C SER A 424 10.22 -6.64 -14.13
N ALA A 425 10.50 -5.36 -14.35
CA ALA A 425 11.38 -4.90 -15.45
C ALA A 425 12.87 -5.21 -15.20
N VAL A 426 13.21 -5.63 -13.97
CA VAL A 426 14.60 -5.82 -13.49
C VAL A 426 15.31 -7.00 -14.18
N THR A 427 14.59 -7.78 -14.98
CA THR A 427 15.12 -8.86 -15.82
C THR A 427 15.65 -8.36 -17.18
N LEU A 428 15.28 -7.15 -17.63
CA LEU A 428 15.61 -6.63 -18.96
C LEU A 428 16.83 -5.68 -18.99
N THR A 429 17.33 -5.23 -17.84
CA THR A 429 18.50 -4.34 -17.73
C THR A 429 19.86 -5.07 -17.69
N THR A 430 19.91 -6.36 -18.02
CA THR A 430 21.19 -7.08 -18.23
C THR A 430 21.89 -6.71 -19.53
N PHE A 431 21.32 -5.86 -20.38
CA PHE A 431 22.03 -5.25 -21.51
C PHE A 431 22.15 -3.72 -21.36
N THR A 432 23.38 -3.27 -21.10
CA THR A 432 23.93 -1.91 -21.30
C THR A 432 23.77 -0.84 -20.22
N PHE A 433 24.38 -1.05 -19.04
CA PHE A 433 24.74 0.04 -18.10
C PHE A 433 25.96 0.89 -18.53
N LYS A 434 26.43 0.77 -19.79
CA LYS A 434 27.47 1.66 -20.36
C LYS A 434 26.90 2.91 -21.06
N SER A 435 25.59 2.99 -21.30
CA SER A 435 25.01 4.05 -22.15
C SER A 435 24.40 5.24 -21.39
N PHE A 436 24.10 5.11 -20.09
CA PHE A 436 23.44 6.18 -19.33
C PHE A 436 24.38 7.36 -19.02
N THR A 437 25.68 7.10 -18.82
CA THR A 437 26.69 8.14 -18.63
C THR A 437 26.94 8.96 -19.91
N ILE A 438 26.72 8.37 -21.09
CA ILE A 438 26.90 9.05 -22.39
C ILE A 438 25.67 9.91 -22.73
N TYR A 439 24.46 9.50 -22.35
CA TYR A 439 23.24 10.29 -22.58
C TYR A 439 23.21 11.59 -21.76
N ILE A 440 23.68 11.56 -20.51
CA ILE A 440 23.82 12.77 -19.66
C ILE A 440 24.86 13.74 -20.23
N LEU A 441 25.93 13.22 -20.87
CA LEU A 441 26.91 14.06 -21.57
C LEU A 441 26.38 14.63 -22.90
N PHE A 442 25.47 13.92 -23.59
CA PHE A 442 24.88 14.39 -24.85
C PHE A 442 23.77 15.42 -24.64
N VAL A 443 22.96 15.27 -23.58
CA VAL A 443 21.92 16.25 -23.20
C VAL A 443 22.54 17.54 -22.64
N LYS A 444 23.66 17.46 -21.90
CA LYS A 444 24.43 18.65 -21.48
C LYS A 444 25.06 19.42 -22.65
N ARG A 445 25.35 18.74 -23.78
CA ARG A 445 25.93 19.40 -24.97
C ARG A 445 24.88 20.13 -25.83
N LYS A 446 23.64 19.66 -25.88
CA LYS A 446 22.54 20.36 -26.59
C LYS A 446 21.91 21.52 -25.81
N ALA A 447 21.96 21.51 -24.48
CA ALA A 447 21.49 22.63 -23.67
C ALA A 447 22.42 23.86 -23.75
N PHE A 448 23.70 23.67 -24.08
CA PHE A 448 24.67 24.75 -24.23
C PHE A 448 24.62 25.48 -25.60
N ASP A 449 24.00 24.87 -26.62
CA ASP A 449 23.89 25.46 -27.97
C ASP A 449 22.56 26.17 -28.26
N CYS A 450 21.59 26.15 -27.33
CA CYS A 450 20.27 26.76 -27.52
C CYS A 450 20.07 28.09 -26.74
N HIS A 451 21.13 28.71 -26.24
CA HIS A 451 21.08 29.99 -25.51
C HIS A 451 21.97 31.08 -26.13
N ARG A 452 21.98 31.13 -27.47
CA ARG A 452 22.40 32.32 -28.22
C ARG A 452 21.35 32.64 -29.26
N THR A 453 20.39 33.49 -28.91
CA THR A 453 19.76 34.53 -29.73
C THR A 453 18.44 34.93 -29.09
N THR A 454 18.41 36.08 -28.43
CA THR A 454 17.35 37.11 -28.45
C THR A 454 17.59 38.08 -27.30
N GLU A 455 18.43 39.09 -27.55
CA GLU A 455 18.44 40.32 -26.75
C GLU A 455 17.22 41.17 -27.12
N THR A 456 16.41 41.55 -26.13
CA THR A 456 15.69 42.84 -26.20
C THR A 456 15.65 43.50 -24.84
N LYS A 457 16.03 44.78 -24.81
CA LYS A 457 16.30 45.65 -23.65
C LYS A 457 15.03 46.23 -23.01
N VAL A 458 15.24 46.84 -21.83
CA VAL A 458 14.46 47.90 -21.12
C VAL A 458 13.43 47.33 -20.13
N THR A 459 13.42 47.61 -18.82
CA THR A 459 13.81 48.83 -18.05
C THR A 459 14.36 48.50 -16.65
N LYS A 460 15.25 49.36 -16.14
CA LYS A 460 15.80 49.42 -14.77
C LYS A 460 14.93 50.24 -13.83
N SER A 461 15.01 49.93 -12.52
CA SER A 461 14.86 50.75 -11.28
C SER A 461 13.91 50.01 -10.33
N VAL A 462 14.20 49.65 -9.08
CA VAL A 462 15.08 50.11 -8.00
C VAL A 462 15.31 48.83 -7.17
N GLU A 463 16.53 48.35 -6.90
CA GLU A 463 17.16 48.46 -5.58
C GLU A 463 18.60 47.94 -5.72
N ARG A 464 19.52 48.82 -6.11
CA ARG A 464 20.96 48.65 -5.86
C ARG A 464 21.36 49.73 -4.88
N LYS A 465 21.40 49.37 -3.59
CA LYS A 465 22.23 50.07 -2.59
C LYS A 465 22.55 49.31 -1.29
N VAL A 466 22.38 47.98 -1.25
CA VAL A 466 22.81 47.17 -0.08
C VAL A 466 23.80 46.03 -0.42
N LEU A 467 24.02 45.71 -1.70
CA LEU A 467 24.77 44.49 -2.09
C LEU A 467 26.20 44.71 -2.63
N ASP A 468 26.80 45.91 -2.48
CA ASP A 468 28.12 46.20 -3.06
C ASP A 468 29.20 46.57 -2.01
N ARG A 469 29.07 46.01 -0.79
CA ARG A 469 30.10 46.14 0.27
C ARG A 469 30.77 44.82 0.68
N GLU A 470 30.35 43.66 0.17
CA GLU A 470 30.92 42.37 0.60
C GLU A 470 31.85 41.68 -0.42
N TYR A 471 31.97 42.15 -1.66
CA TYR A 471 32.71 41.42 -2.70
C TYR A 471 34.17 41.87 -2.97
N ARG A 472 34.76 42.67 -2.07
CA ARG A 472 36.21 43.02 -2.13
C ARG A 472 36.92 42.80 -0.79
N ARG A 473 36.99 41.55 -0.31
CA ARG A 473 38.01 41.06 0.62
C ARG A 473 38.32 39.58 0.37
N TYR A 474 38.93 39.27 -0.78
CA TYR A 474 39.69 38.03 -0.94
C TYR A 474 41.09 38.38 -1.40
N SER A 475 41.94 38.68 -0.42
CA SER A 475 43.39 38.73 -0.53
C SER A 475 43.96 38.38 0.83
N MET A 476 44.66 37.25 0.88
CA MET A 476 45.63 36.76 1.87
C MET A 476 45.54 37.32 3.31
N ALA A 477 44.90 36.58 4.22
CA ALA A 477 45.28 36.38 5.64
C ALA A 477 44.22 35.50 6.34
N SER A 478 44.69 34.55 7.15
CA SER A 478 43.90 33.73 8.08
C SER A 478 43.04 34.59 9.03
N PRO A 479 41.75 34.26 9.23
CA PRO A 479 41.05 34.55 10.47
C PRO A 479 40.83 33.24 11.24
N THR A 480 41.36 33.18 12.45
CA THR A 480 40.96 32.18 13.46
C THR A 480 39.47 32.37 13.76
N GLU A 481 38.61 31.57 13.12
CA GLU A 481 37.20 31.48 13.50
C GLU A 481 37.10 31.12 14.99
N LYS A 482 36.36 31.94 15.74
CA LYS A 482 36.22 31.77 17.19
C LYS A 482 35.43 30.49 17.46
N ILE A 483 36.08 29.47 18.03
CA ILE A 483 35.44 28.19 18.41
C ILE A 483 34.32 28.47 19.43
N VAL A 484 33.06 28.31 19.02
CA VAL A 484 31.85 28.44 19.85
C VAL A 484 31.50 27.10 20.49
N ASN A 485 31.20 27.10 21.80
CA ASN A 485 30.70 25.92 22.49
C ASN A 485 29.16 25.96 22.53
N PRO A 486 28.44 25.07 21.83
CA PRO A 486 26.98 25.06 21.79
C PRO A 486 26.34 24.64 23.12
N ASN A 487 27.10 24.05 24.05
CA ASN A 487 26.65 23.75 25.40
C ASN A 487 27.75 24.10 26.41
N GLU A 488 27.78 25.35 26.87
CA GLU A 488 28.79 25.87 27.81
C GLU A 488 28.72 25.21 29.19
N HIS A 489 27.60 24.56 29.54
CA HIS A 489 27.40 23.89 30.82
C HIS A 489 27.78 22.41 30.79
N LEU A 490 28.20 21.87 29.64
CA LEU A 490 28.66 20.50 29.55
C LEU A 490 30.01 20.35 30.25
N GLU A 491 30.03 19.63 31.36
CA GLU A 491 31.26 19.27 32.06
C GLU A 491 32.01 18.21 31.26
N ILE A 492 33.18 18.58 30.72
CA ILE A 492 34.04 17.69 29.95
C ILE A 492 35.00 16.98 30.91
N PRO A 493 35.03 15.64 30.96
CA PRO A 493 35.95 14.90 31.81
C PRO A 493 37.41 15.28 31.56
N LYS A 494 38.18 15.51 32.64
CA LYS A 494 39.58 15.98 32.55
C LYS A 494 40.54 15.02 31.85
N TRP A 495 40.19 13.74 31.78
CA TRP A 495 40.98 12.73 31.07
C TRP A 495 40.89 12.88 29.54
N ILE A 496 39.90 13.62 29.02
CA ILE A 496 39.78 13.98 27.60
C ILE A 496 40.73 15.15 27.34
N ASN A 497 41.99 14.81 27.06
CA ASN A 497 43.10 15.77 26.90
C ASN A 497 43.96 15.43 25.66
N GLU A 498 45.00 16.22 25.41
CA GLU A 498 45.91 16.04 24.27
C GLU A 498 46.53 14.64 24.19
N GLU A 499 46.94 14.07 25.33
CA GLU A 499 47.62 12.77 25.41
C GLU A 499 46.73 11.63 24.88
N TYR A 500 45.43 11.67 25.19
CA TYR A 500 44.47 10.69 24.71
C TYR A 500 44.43 10.60 23.18
N PHE A 501 44.51 11.75 22.49
CA PHE A 501 44.37 11.81 21.03
C PHE A 501 45.68 11.64 20.26
N GLN A 502 46.83 11.50 20.94
CA GLN A 502 48.12 11.34 20.27
C GLN A 502 48.16 10.11 19.34
N GLN A 503 47.61 8.98 19.79
CA GLN A 503 47.56 7.75 19.00
C GLN A 503 46.68 7.90 17.75
N VAL A 504 45.51 8.51 17.91
CA VAL A 504 44.60 8.83 16.78
C VAL A 504 45.32 9.69 15.74
N LEU A 505 45.95 10.77 16.19
CA LEU A 505 46.65 11.72 15.32
C LEU A 505 47.87 11.08 14.62
N GLN A 506 48.61 10.20 15.29
CA GLN A 506 49.73 9.47 14.66
C GLN A 506 49.27 8.59 13.50
N LYS A 507 48.07 8.01 13.61
CA LYS A 507 47.48 7.17 12.56
C LYS A 507 46.84 7.99 11.44
N ASP A 508 46.05 9.00 11.77
CA ASP A 508 45.25 9.78 10.81
C ASP A 508 46.03 10.94 10.17
N GLU A 509 47.00 11.50 10.88
CA GLU A 509 47.82 12.64 10.45
C GLU A 509 49.32 12.35 10.67
N PRO A 510 49.92 11.29 10.08
CA PRO A 510 51.28 10.81 10.41
C PRO A 510 52.40 11.84 10.23
N GLU A 511 52.13 12.92 9.51
CA GLU A 511 53.03 14.04 9.26
C GLU A 511 52.90 15.18 10.28
N TYR A 512 52.04 15.06 11.30
CA TYR A 512 52.04 16.00 12.42
C TYR A 512 53.29 15.82 13.29
N LYS A 513 53.81 16.92 13.81
CA LYS A 513 54.99 17.00 14.67
C LYS A 513 54.61 17.21 16.13
N LYS A 514 53.70 18.15 16.41
CA LYS A 514 53.20 18.43 17.77
C LYS A 514 51.84 19.13 17.73
N ILE A 515 51.07 18.99 18.82
CA ILE A 515 49.84 19.75 19.05
C ILE A 515 50.22 21.13 19.57
N LEU A 516 49.66 22.19 18.98
CA LEU A 516 49.86 23.59 19.39
C LEU A 516 48.72 24.09 20.26
N ASN A 517 47.50 23.64 19.99
CA ASN A 517 46.29 24.02 20.69
C ASN A 517 45.32 22.85 20.68
N PHE A 518 44.62 22.66 21.81
CA PHE A 518 43.63 21.62 22.01
C PHE A 518 42.41 22.21 22.70
N LYS A 519 41.25 22.12 22.06
CA LYS A 519 40.01 22.66 22.61
C LYS A 519 38.84 21.70 22.38
N PRO A 520 38.41 20.94 23.39
CA PRO A 520 37.18 20.19 23.34
C PRO A 520 36.00 21.13 23.61
N VAL A 521 34.94 21.01 22.81
CA VAL A 521 33.66 21.70 23.02
C VAL A 521 32.52 20.71 22.79
N ALA A 522 31.31 21.03 23.24
CA ALA A 522 30.15 20.22 22.86
C ALA A 522 29.98 20.21 21.33
N ALA A 523 29.61 19.07 20.75
CA ALA A 523 29.38 18.99 19.31
C ALA A 523 28.03 19.60 18.90
N ILE A 524 27.05 19.55 19.81
CA ILE A 524 25.64 19.86 19.58
C ILE A 524 25.03 20.63 20.77
N PRO A 525 23.92 21.37 20.56
CA PRO A 525 23.17 22.03 21.63
C PRO A 525 22.61 21.06 22.69
N PRO A 526 22.24 21.56 23.89
CA PRO A 526 21.54 20.75 24.88
C PRO A 526 20.21 20.19 24.34
N GLY A 527 19.93 18.91 24.60
CA GLY A 527 18.65 18.27 24.24
C GLY A 527 18.61 17.63 22.84
N GLU A 528 19.71 17.66 22.09
CA GLU A 528 19.81 17.01 20.77
C GLU A 528 20.45 15.61 20.81
N ASN A 529 20.97 15.18 21.96
CA ASN A 529 21.48 13.84 22.24
C ASN A 529 20.88 13.24 23.51
N PHE A 530 20.30 12.05 23.39
CA PHE A 530 19.59 11.40 24.49
C PHE A 530 20.40 10.30 25.20
N THR A 531 21.38 9.70 24.53
CA THR A 531 22.07 8.48 25.03
C THR A 531 23.58 8.64 25.26
N SER A 532 24.18 9.74 24.79
CA SER A 532 25.64 9.90 24.74
C SER A 532 26.07 11.35 24.93
N ILE A 533 27.29 11.56 25.42
CA ILE A 533 27.99 12.84 25.36
C ILE A 533 28.72 12.92 24.01
N MET A 534 28.49 14.00 23.25
CA MET A 534 29.13 14.25 21.97
C MET A 534 29.99 15.52 22.03
N LEU A 535 31.29 15.39 21.81
CA LEU A 535 32.24 16.50 21.82
C LEU A 535 32.83 16.70 20.42
N ARG A 536 33.07 17.94 20.03
CA ARG A 536 33.95 18.28 18.91
C ARG A 536 35.30 18.67 19.48
N ILE A 537 36.34 17.99 19.05
CA ILE A 537 37.71 18.17 19.52
C ILE A 537 38.48 18.93 18.46
N HIS A 538 38.91 20.15 18.79
CA HIS A 538 39.70 21.01 17.90
C HIS A 538 41.19 20.89 18.20
N PHE A 539 41.98 20.74 17.14
CA PHE A 539 43.43 20.73 17.19
C PHE A 539 44.01 21.77 16.23
N ASP A 540 44.99 22.53 16.70
CA ASP A 540 45.95 23.19 15.80
C ASP A 540 47.25 22.40 15.83
N LEU A 541 47.61 21.81 14.70
CA LEU A 541 48.75 20.89 14.57
C LEU A 541 49.91 21.61 13.88
N GLN A 542 51.12 21.47 14.41
CA GLN A 542 52.33 21.76 13.64
C GLN A 542 52.68 20.53 12.81
N MET A 543 52.81 20.69 11.49
CA MET A 543 53.23 19.64 10.57
C MET A 543 54.77 19.53 10.50
N LYS A 544 55.30 18.40 10.02
CA LYS A 544 56.76 18.16 9.88
C LYS A 544 57.44 19.14 8.93
N ASP A 545 56.72 19.64 7.92
CA ASP A 545 57.18 20.67 7.00
C ASP A 545 57.21 22.10 7.60
N GLY A 546 56.77 22.24 8.86
CA GLY A 546 56.69 23.50 9.58
C GLY A 546 55.37 24.25 9.41
N SER A 547 54.48 23.81 8.52
CA SER A 547 53.13 24.39 8.35
C SER A 547 52.23 24.11 9.55
N THR A 548 51.12 24.84 9.66
CA THR A 548 50.09 24.60 10.68
C THR A 548 48.81 24.12 10.01
N LYS A 549 48.17 23.11 10.59
CA LYS A 549 46.92 22.51 10.10
C LYS A 549 45.89 22.48 11.22
N HIS A 550 44.71 23.04 10.97
CA HIS A 550 43.57 22.84 11.85
C HIS A 550 42.93 21.48 11.56
N LYS A 551 42.61 20.72 12.60
CA LYS A 551 41.96 19.41 12.50
C LYS A 551 40.87 19.29 13.55
N THR A 552 39.78 18.62 13.20
CA THR A 552 38.71 18.32 14.14
C THR A 552 38.32 16.85 14.11
N TYR A 553 37.91 16.36 15.28
CA TYR A 553 37.31 15.04 15.46
C TYR A 553 36.00 15.15 16.23
N VAL A 554 35.12 14.18 16.04
CA VAL A 554 33.92 14.00 16.86
C VAL A 554 34.18 12.88 17.86
N PHE A 555 34.00 13.15 19.13
CA PHE A 555 34.19 12.20 20.22
C PHE A 555 32.84 11.85 20.86
N LYS A 556 32.44 10.58 20.79
CA LYS A 556 31.22 10.05 21.40
C LYS A 556 31.59 9.22 22.62
N THR A 557 30.95 9.46 23.76
CA THR A 557 31.10 8.66 24.98
C THR A 557 29.77 8.49 25.70
N MET A 558 29.65 7.42 26.50
CA MET A 558 28.48 7.14 27.31
C MET A 558 28.16 8.25 28.32
N LEU A 559 26.88 8.37 28.68
CA LEU A 559 26.46 9.20 29.81
C LEU A 559 27.01 8.64 31.14
N ALA A 560 27.26 9.54 32.09
CA ALA A 560 27.60 9.16 33.46
C ALA A 560 26.46 8.37 34.12
N GLU A 561 26.74 7.52 35.11
CA GLU A 561 25.74 6.66 35.76
C GLU A 561 24.55 7.48 36.28
N GLU A 562 24.84 8.58 36.97
CA GLU A 562 23.88 9.48 37.58
C GLU A 562 23.02 10.29 36.59
N ARG A 563 23.28 10.18 35.27
CA ARG A 563 22.53 10.86 34.20
C ARG A 563 21.82 9.88 33.25
N GLY A 564 21.51 8.68 33.72
CA GLY A 564 20.84 7.63 32.92
C GLY A 564 21.79 6.73 32.13
N GLY A 565 23.11 6.84 32.36
CA GLY A 565 24.10 5.99 31.72
C GLY A 565 24.03 4.53 32.17
N LYS A 566 23.46 4.25 33.35
CA LYS A 566 23.33 2.90 33.90
C LYS A 566 22.35 2.06 33.08
N GLU A 567 21.15 2.58 32.80
CA GLU A 567 20.11 1.89 32.04
C GLU A 567 20.56 1.64 30.58
N ILE A 568 21.34 2.58 30.01
CA ILE A 568 21.89 2.43 28.65
C ILE A 568 22.99 1.35 28.62
N ARG A 569 23.83 1.26 29.66
CA ARG A 569 24.85 0.21 29.81
C ARG A 569 24.23 -1.16 30.03
N GLU A 570 23.31 -1.28 30.98
CA GLU A 570 22.54 -2.51 31.22
C GLU A 570 21.74 -2.92 29.97
N GLY A 571 21.50 -1.97 29.07
CA GLY A 571 20.87 -2.20 27.78
C GLY A 571 21.72 -2.93 26.73
N GLY A 572 23.04 -3.07 26.89
CA GLY A 572 23.93 -3.72 25.92
C GLY A 572 24.02 -3.02 24.55
N ILE A 573 23.61 -1.75 24.49
CA ILE A 573 23.40 -0.99 23.25
C ILE A 573 24.74 -0.58 22.60
N PHE A 574 25.73 -0.20 23.40
CA PHE A 574 27.02 0.24 22.90
C PHE A 574 27.93 -0.89 22.42
N ASP A 575 27.75 -2.12 22.91
CA ASP A 575 28.53 -3.27 22.43
C ASP A 575 28.19 -3.59 20.96
N LYS A 576 26.91 -3.46 20.58
CA LYS A 576 26.48 -3.56 19.18
C LYS A 576 27.09 -2.46 18.34
N GLU A 577 26.99 -1.21 18.81
CA GLU A 577 27.56 -0.06 18.09
C GLU A 577 29.07 -0.22 17.89
N LEU A 578 29.79 -0.72 18.91
CA LEU A 578 31.21 -1.03 18.82
C LEU A 578 31.51 -2.06 17.72
N MET A 579 30.77 -3.18 17.70
CA MET A 579 30.93 -4.21 16.68
C MET A 579 30.61 -3.70 15.28
N MET A 580 29.60 -2.83 15.14
CA MET A 580 29.24 -2.20 13.87
C MET A 580 30.40 -1.38 13.31
N TYR A 581 31.00 -0.49 14.11
CA TYR A 581 32.09 0.36 13.64
C TYR A 581 33.44 -0.38 13.48
N GLN A 582 33.73 -1.37 14.31
CA GLN A 582 35.00 -2.11 14.22
C GLN A 582 35.00 -3.19 13.15
N THR A 583 33.86 -3.86 12.94
CA THR A 583 33.80 -5.10 12.15
C THR A 583 32.88 -4.95 10.95
N TYR A 584 31.60 -4.66 11.17
CA TYR A 584 30.59 -4.86 10.13
C TYR A 584 30.55 -3.74 9.10
N LEU A 585 30.54 -2.46 9.50
CA LEU A 585 30.51 -1.35 8.55
C LEU A 585 31.75 -1.35 7.63
N PRO A 586 32.99 -1.53 8.13
CA PRO A 586 34.15 -1.68 7.25
C PRO A 586 34.03 -2.89 6.32
N ALA A 587 33.55 -4.03 6.81
CA ALA A 587 33.36 -5.21 5.97
C ALA A 587 32.28 -5.00 4.89
N PHE A 588 31.21 -4.26 5.20
CA PHE A 588 30.16 -3.92 4.25
C PHE A 588 30.68 -2.99 3.15
N GLU A 589 31.44 -1.96 3.52
CA GLU A 589 32.09 -1.07 2.54
C GLU A 589 33.11 -1.83 1.68
N GLU A 590 33.83 -2.79 2.25
CA GLU A 590 34.76 -3.66 1.53
C GLU A 590 34.06 -4.57 0.52
N LEU A 591 32.86 -5.08 0.82
CA LEU A 591 32.06 -5.85 -0.14
C LEU A 591 31.77 -5.05 -1.42
N TYR A 592 31.40 -3.78 -1.27
CA TYR A 592 31.18 -2.90 -2.43
C TYR A 592 32.48 -2.53 -3.13
N SER A 593 33.54 -2.21 -2.36
CA SER A 593 34.87 -1.88 -2.90
C SER A 593 35.40 -3.01 -3.78
N SER A 594 35.29 -4.25 -3.29
CA SER A 594 35.63 -5.48 -4.01
C SER A 594 34.75 -5.73 -5.24
N ALA A 595 33.50 -5.24 -5.24
CA ALA A 595 32.61 -5.25 -6.40
C ALA A 595 32.83 -4.09 -7.38
N GLY A 596 33.77 -3.18 -7.09
CA GLY A 596 34.13 -2.03 -7.93
C GLY A 596 33.35 -0.74 -7.63
N GLU A 597 32.56 -0.70 -6.57
CA GLU A 597 31.86 0.51 -6.12
C GLU A 597 32.44 1.01 -4.79
N LYS A 598 32.85 2.27 -4.75
CA LYS A 598 33.31 2.88 -3.51
C LYS A 598 32.14 3.61 -2.86
N ILE A 599 31.67 3.10 -1.73
CA ILE A 599 30.64 3.74 -0.92
C ILE A 599 31.18 4.10 0.46
N GLN A 600 30.49 5.01 1.13
CA GLN A 600 30.63 5.25 2.56
C GLN A 600 29.23 5.11 3.18
N LEU A 601 29.12 4.30 4.24
CA LEU A 601 27.86 4.04 4.95
C LEU A 601 27.76 4.89 6.22
N ALA A 602 28.88 5.06 6.92
CA ALA A 602 28.97 5.69 8.24
C ALA A 602 30.18 6.64 8.32
N PRO A 603 30.27 7.52 9.34
CA PRO A 603 31.50 8.25 9.62
C PRO A 603 32.66 7.27 9.84
N LYS A 604 33.85 7.61 9.35
CA LYS A 604 35.05 6.81 9.66
C LYS A 604 35.32 6.82 11.16
N CYS A 605 35.28 5.63 11.77
CA CYS A 605 35.73 5.43 13.14
C CYS A 605 37.25 5.28 13.17
N LEU A 606 37.93 6.29 13.71
CA LEU A 606 39.39 6.37 13.73
C LEU A 606 39.98 5.54 14.88
N GLN A 607 39.31 5.58 16.02
CA GLN A 607 39.67 4.84 17.23
C GLN A 607 38.44 4.53 18.07
N THR A 608 38.47 3.38 18.71
CA THR A 608 37.53 2.96 19.76
C THR A 608 38.34 2.60 21.00
N ASP A 609 37.85 2.94 22.17
CA ASP A 609 38.51 2.62 23.44
C ASP A 609 37.48 2.18 24.49
N GLN A 610 37.90 1.29 25.39
CA GLN A 610 37.10 0.83 26.53
C GLN A 610 37.84 1.20 27.82
N ARG A 611 37.31 2.17 28.58
CA ARG A 611 37.89 2.63 29.85
C ARG A 611 36.80 2.83 30.89
N GLU A 612 37.12 2.50 32.16
CA GLU A 612 36.28 2.80 33.34
C GLU A 612 34.78 2.49 33.14
N ASN A 613 34.48 1.33 32.54
CA ASN A 613 33.13 0.85 32.23
C ASN A 613 32.37 1.65 31.14
N GLY A 614 33.06 2.39 30.28
CA GLY A 614 32.51 3.12 29.14
C GLY A 614 33.13 2.73 27.80
N ILE A 615 32.33 2.81 26.73
CA ILE A 615 32.83 2.73 25.34
C ILE A 615 32.97 4.15 24.79
N HIS A 616 34.10 4.40 24.14
CA HIS A 616 34.47 5.70 23.58
C HIS A 616 34.79 5.56 22.09
N PHE A 617 34.32 6.51 21.30
CA PHE A 617 34.54 6.54 19.86
C PHE A 617 35.15 7.88 19.43
N VAL A 618 36.13 7.80 18.54
CA VAL A 618 36.69 8.96 17.84
C VAL A 618 36.35 8.81 16.35
N PHE A 619 35.51 9.71 15.85
CA PHE A 619 35.07 9.74 14.45
C PHE A 619 35.73 10.89 13.68
N GLU A 620 35.79 10.76 12.35
CA GLU A 620 36.00 11.92 11.48
C GLU A 620 34.89 12.97 11.71
N ASP A 621 35.24 14.26 11.68
CA ASP A 621 34.25 15.33 11.79
C ASP A 621 33.62 15.60 10.42
N LEU A 622 32.40 15.09 10.23
CA LEU A 622 31.60 15.32 9.02
C LEU A 622 31.28 16.81 8.79
N GLY A 623 31.36 17.66 9.82
CA GLY A 623 31.21 19.11 9.68
C GLY A 623 32.26 19.73 8.76
N VAL A 624 33.45 19.15 8.67
CA VAL A 624 34.52 19.59 7.73
C VAL A 624 34.08 19.44 6.28
N LYS A 625 33.27 18.41 5.98
CA LYS A 625 32.66 18.15 4.67
C LYS A 625 31.28 18.79 4.52
N LYS A 626 30.89 19.68 5.44
CA LYS A 626 29.61 20.41 5.46
C LYS A 626 28.37 19.52 5.49
N PHE A 627 28.49 18.33 6.08
CA PHE A 627 27.31 17.52 6.38
C PHE A 627 26.47 18.19 7.46
N LYS A 628 25.15 18.09 7.32
CA LYS A 628 24.16 18.57 8.28
C LYS A 628 22.93 17.67 8.25
N ASN A 629 22.20 17.64 9.36
CA ASN A 629 20.89 17.02 9.40
C ASN A 629 19.86 17.87 8.63
N VAL A 630 18.83 17.21 8.10
CA VAL A 630 17.65 17.88 7.54
C VAL A 630 16.70 18.24 8.69
N ASP A 631 15.88 19.28 8.50
CA ASP A 631 14.88 19.67 9.49
C ASP A 631 13.86 18.54 9.70
N ARG A 632 13.93 17.91 10.89
CA ARG A 632 13.07 16.79 11.27
C ARG A 632 11.58 17.15 11.39
N ILE A 633 11.24 18.43 11.62
CA ILE A 633 9.85 18.89 11.74
C ILE A 633 9.23 19.01 10.34
N GLN A 634 9.98 19.56 9.38
CA GLN A 634 9.54 19.66 7.97
C GLN A 634 9.47 18.28 7.30
N GLY A 635 10.37 17.37 7.69
CA GLY A 635 10.52 16.08 7.05
C GLY A 635 11.32 16.17 5.74
N LEU A 636 11.60 15.01 5.17
CA LEU A 636 12.38 14.82 3.97
C LEU A 636 11.47 14.95 2.74
N ASP A 637 11.89 15.76 1.78
CA ASP A 637 11.28 15.81 0.44
C ASP A 637 11.54 14.51 -0.35
N LEU A 638 10.97 14.41 -1.56
CA LEU A 638 11.07 13.22 -2.40
C LEU A 638 12.51 12.82 -2.74
N GLU A 639 13.39 13.79 -3.01
CA GLU A 639 14.80 13.50 -3.37
C GLU A 639 15.60 13.04 -2.14
N HIS A 640 15.38 13.67 -0.97
CA HIS A 640 15.98 13.23 0.28
C HIS A 640 15.49 11.83 0.65
N MET A 641 14.18 11.57 0.60
CA MET A 641 13.61 10.24 0.83
C MET A 641 14.25 9.20 -0.07
N LYS A 642 14.35 9.47 -1.37
CA LYS A 642 14.98 8.56 -2.34
C LYS A 642 16.44 8.28 -2.00
N ARG A 643 17.25 9.30 -1.72
CA ARG A 643 18.68 9.13 -1.39
C ARG A 643 18.88 8.38 -0.07
N SER A 644 18.03 8.62 0.93
CA SER A 644 18.06 7.91 2.21
C SER A 644 17.63 6.44 2.07
N LEU A 645 16.57 6.14 1.32
CA LEU A 645 16.14 4.77 1.04
C LEU A 645 17.19 4.00 0.25
N HIS A 646 17.87 4.66 -0.69
CA HIS A 646 18.99 4.04 -1.41
C HIS A 646 20.14 3.68 -0.46
N LYS A 647 20.48 4.58 0.47
CA LYS A 647 21.52 4.33 1.47
C LYS A 647 21.15 3.19 2.41
N LEU A 648 19.89 3.11 2.83
CA LEU A 648 19.37 1.99 3.63
C LEU A 648 19.43 0.66 2.86
N ALA A 649 19.05 0.67 1.59
CA ALA A 649 19.13 -0.51 0.72
C ALA A 649 20.58 -0.99 0.53
N GLU A 650 21.53 -0.07 0.42
CA GLU A 650 22.96 -0.40 0.33
C GLU A 650 23.45 -1.14 1.58
N PHE A 651 23.07 -0.63 2.76
CA PHE A 651 23.36 -1.23 4.06
C PHE A 651 22.72 -2.62 4.18
N HIS A 652 21.43 -2.74 3.88
CA HIS A 652 20.70 -4.00 3.97
C HIS A 652 21.20 -5.07 3.00
N ALA A 653 21.60 -4.69 1.78
CA ALA A 653 22.17 -5.65 0.84
C ALA A 653 23.51 -6.20 1.34
N ALA A 654 24.41 -5.33 1.80
CA ALA A 654 25.70 -5.75 2.33
C ALA A 654 25.56 -6.62 3.58
N ALA A 655 24.65 -6.25 4.49
CA ALA A 655 24.41 -7.03 5.70
C ALA A 655 23.85 -8.44 5.42
N ALA A 656 22.94 -8.57 4.45
CA ALA A 656 22.40 -9.86 4.04
C ALA A 656 23.47 -10.75 3.35
N VAL A 657 24.29 -10.16 2.48
CA VAL A 657 25.40 -10.84 1.80
C VAL A 657 26.49 -11.26 2.79
N TYR A 658 26.82 -10.40 3.75
CA TYR A 658 27.79 -10.73 4.79
C TYR A 658 27.33 -11.94 5.61
N ALA A 659 26.07 -11.97 6.04
CA ALA A 659 25.53 -13.11 6.79
C ALA A 659 25.52 -14.41 5.96
N GLU A 660 25.22 -14.32 4.66
CA GLU A 660 25.32 -15.46 3.74
C GLU A 660 26.75 -16.00 3.65
N GLN A 661 27.74 -15.11 3.54
CA GLN A 661 29.14 -15.49 3.32
C GLN A 661 29.89 -15.87 4.61
N LYS A 662 29.55 -15.28 5.74
CA LYS A 662 30.30 -15.39 7.01
C LYS A 662 29.53 -16.10 8.12
N GLY A 663 28.25 -16.39 7.92
CA GLY A 663 27.38 -17.01 8.92
C GLY A 663 26.55 -15.99 9.71
N PRO A 664 25.74 -16.46 10.67
CA PRO A 664 24.83 -15.61 11.43
C PRO A 664 25.57 -14.57 12.27
N TYR A 665 24.90 -13.43 12.51
CA TYR A 665 25.38 -12.44 13.47
C TYR A 665 25.31 -12.99 14.90
N PRO A 666 26.13 -12.47 15.82
CA PRO A 666 26.06 -12.81 17.24
C PRO A 666 24.69 -12.51 17.85
N SER A 667 24.35 -13.23 18.93
CA SER A 667 23.01 -13.21 19.53
C SER A 667 22.57 -11.83 20.01
N GLN A 668 23.50 -10.91 20.26
CA GLN A 668 23.18 -9.51 20.55
C GLN A 668 22.33 -8.88 19.44
N PHE A 669 22.52 -9.26 18.18
CA PHE A 669 21.75 -8.75 17.05
C PHE A 669 20.40 -9.47 16.85
N GLU A 670 20.00 -10.41 17.69
CA GLU A 670 18.65 -10.98 17.66
C GLU A 670 17.60 -10.01 18.23
N GLU A 671 18.05 -9.00 18.98
CA GLU A 671 17.22 -8.01 19.65
C GLU A 671 17.50 -6.60 19.13
N GLY A 672 16.52 -5.70 19.24
CA GLY A 672 16.59 -4.32 18.75
C GLY A 672 16.04 -3.34 19.78
N PHE A 673 15.03 -2.56 19.39
CA PHE A 673 14.23 -1.74 20.33
C PHE A 673 13.66 -2.55 21.49
N ILE A 674 13.29 -3.80 21.22
CA ILE A 674 12.64 -4.72 22.14
C ILE A 674 13.64 -5.82 22.47
N GLY A 675 13.87 -6.06 23.76
CA GLY A 675 14.73 -7.12 24.26
C GLY A 675 13.99 -8.02 25.24
N ARG A 676 14.35 -9.31 25.27
CA ARG A 676 13.64 -10.35 26.05
C ARG A 676 13.61 -10.04 27.55
N ASP A 677 14.71 -9.53 28.08
CA ASP A 677 14.85 -9.22 29.50
C ASP A 677 14.32 -7.82 29.88
N LYS A 678 13.80 -7.07 28.89
CA LYS A 678 13.35 -5.66 29.05
C LYS A 678 11.83 -5.49 28.95
N VAL A 679 11.08 -6.59 28.86
CA VAL A 679 9.63 -6.58 28.68
C VAL A 679 8.93 -5.71 29.73
N LYS A 680 9.39 -5.77 31.00
CA LYS A 680 8.83 -4.94 32.09
C LYS A 680 8.98 -3.44 31.86
N ILE A 681 10.11 -2.98 31.32
CA ILE A 681 10.34 -1.56 31.00
C ILE A 681 9.39 -1.12 29.87
N HIS A 682 9.17 -1.98 28.88
CA HIS A 682 8.20 -1.72 27.81
C HIS A 682 6.77 -1.67 28.35
N GLU A 683 6.41 -2.56 29.28
CA GLU A 683 5.12 -2.58 29.97
C GLU A 683 4.85 -1.28 30.72
N GLU A 684 5.74 -0.92 31.66
CA GLU A 684 5.63 0.31 32.46
C GLU A 684 5.56 1.55 31.56
N GLY A 685 6.43 1.60 30.55
CA GLY A 685 6.45 2.65 29.56
C GLY A 685 5.18 2.77 28.73
N PHE A 686 4.54 1.64 28.41
CA PHE A 686 3.26 1.64 27.71
C PHE A 686 2.13 2.10 28.63
N LEU A 687 2.08 1.60 29.87
CA LEU A 687 1.04 1.92 30.84
C LEU A 687 0.93 3.43 31.10
N VAL A 688 2.05 4.13 31.31
CA VAL A 688 2.04 5.59 31.52
C VAL A 688 1.48 6.36 30.32
N LYS A 689 1.76 5.88 29.10
CA LYS A 689 1.22 6.47 27.87
C LYS A 689 -0.27 6.14 27.70
N ALA A 690 -0.67 4.90 27.94
CA ALA A 690 -2.05 4.44 27.82
C ALA A 690 -3.04 5.23 28.71
N ARG A 691 -2.59 5.87 29.80
CA ARG A 691 -3.42 6.77 30.63
C ARG A 691 -3.82 8.09 29.94
N THR A 692 -3.02 8.56 29.01
CA THR A 692 -3.12 9.91 28.42
C THR A 692 -3.40 9.87 26.92
N TYR A 693 -2.87 8.87 26.21
CA TYR A 693 -3.00 8.76 24.75
C TYR A 693 -4.46 8.71 24.29
N PRO A 694 -5.36 7.85 24.84
CA PRO A 694 -6.76 7.82 24.42
C PRO A 694 -7.50 9.12 24.69
N LYS A 695 -7.17 9.83 25.79
CA LYS A 695 -7.72 11.17 26.09
C LYS A 695 -7.29 12.20 25.05
N ALA A 696 -6.04 12.13 24.59
CA ALA A 696 -5.53 13.00 23.54
C ALA A 696 -6.13 12.66 22.17
N MET A 697 -6.39 11.39 21.86
CA MET A 697 -7.03 10.94 20.62
C MET A 697 -8.38 11.64 20.38
N ALA A 698 -9.17 11.85 21.43
CA ALA A 698 -10.43 12.59 21.37
C ALA A 698 -10.27 14.05 20.86
N LEU A 699 -9.05 14.60 20.92
CA LEU A 699 -8.72 15.97 20.56
C LEU A 699 -7.97 16.09 19.21
N TRP A 700 -7.75 14.99 18.50
CA TRP A 700 -7.01 14.99 17.23
C TRP A 700 -7.84 15.45 16.02
N GLY A 701 -9.16 15.60 16.17
CA GLY A 701 -10.05 15.99 15.07
C GLY A 701 -10.31 14.85 14.07
N LEU A 702 -10.31 13.60 14.56
CA LEU A 702 -10.75 12.41 13.84
C LEU A 702 -12.27 12.47 13.60
N GLU A 703 -12.74 11.85 12.52
CA GLU A 703 -14.17 11.83 12.18
C GLU A 703 -14.99 11.01 13.20
N ASP A 704 -14.46 9.86 13.63
CA ASP A 704 -15.03 9.00 14.68
C ASP A 704 -13.95 8.63 15.70
N PRO A 705 -13.66 9.50 16.69
CA PRO A 705 -12.59 9.25 17.65
C PRO A 705 -12.88 8.03 18.56
N GLU A 706 -14.15 7.76 18.87
CA GLU A 706 -14.55 6.65 19.74
C GLU A 706 -14.19 5.30 19.12
N LYS A 707 -14.42 5.13 17.81
CA LYS A 707 -13.97 3.94 17.08
C LYS A 707 -12.48 3.65 17.30
N TYR A 708 -11.62 4.68 17.19
CA TYR A 708 -10.19 4.51 17.33
C TYR A 708 -9.75 4.33 18.78
N ILE A 709 -10.36 5.05 19.71
CA ILE A 709 -10.12 4.93 21.16
C ILE A 709 -10.44 3.52 21.64
N ASN A 710 -11.60 2.97 21.23
CA ASN A 710 -12.00 1.62 21.59
C ASN A 710 -11.10 0.54 20.97
N SER A 711 -10.39 0.87 19.88
CA SER A 711 -9.40 -0.02 19.28
C SER A 711 -7.98 0.16 19.82
N PHE A 712 -7.71 1.13 20.71
CA PHE A 712 -6.37 1.34 21.24
C PHE A 712 -5.90 0.09 22.02
N PRO A 713 -4.63 -0.34 21.88
CA PRO A 713 -4.20 -1.63 22.42
C PRO A 713 -4.30 -1.66 23.94
N THR A 714 -4.65 -2.83 24.48
CA THR A 714 -4.43 -3.15 25.89
C THR A 714 -2.94 -3.40 26.14
N VAL A 715 -2.53 -3.39 27.41
CA VAL A 715 -1.13 -3.71 27.76
C VAL A 715 -0.78 -5.15 27.34
N GLN A 716 -1.71 -6.09 27.46
CA GLN A 716 -1.51 -7.49 27.03
C GLN A 716 -1.28 -7.58 25.52
N GLN A 717 -2.10 -6.91 24.72
CA GLN A 717 -1.93 -6.85 23.27
C GLN A 717 -0.59 -6.22 22.89
N TYR A 718 -0.20 -5.11 23.54
CA TYR A 718 1.09 -4.47 23.31
C TYR A 718 2.27 -5.39 23.68
N LEU A 719 2.20 -6.11 24.80
CA LEU A 719 3.23 -7.09 25.18
C LEU A 719 3.32 -8.23 24.17
N LYS A 720 2.18 -8.71 23.66
CA LYS A 720 2.15 -9.72 22.60
C LYS A 720 2.80 -9.23 21.31
N MET A 721 2.58 -7.97 20.93
CA MET A 721 3.29 -7.36 19.80
C MET A 721 4.81 -7.32 20.04
N CYS A 722 5.24 -7.01 21.27
CA CYS A 722 6.64 -7.05 21.65
C CYS A 722 7.23 -8.46 21.53
N GLU A 723 6.53 -9.48 22.02
CA GLU A 723 6.93 -10.89 21.87
C GLU A 723 7.03 -11.29 20.40
N LYS A 724 6.01 -10.97 19.59
CA LYS A 724 5.99 -11.26 18.15
C LYS A 724 7.15 -10.62 17.41
N ASN A 725 7.54 -9.41 17.81
CA ASN A 725 8.69 -8.77 17.18
C ASN A 725 9.99 -9.56 17.35
N LEU A 726 10.15 -10.32 18.43
CA LEU A 726 11.36 -11.10 18.69
C LEU A 726 11.44 -12.39 17.84
N GLU A 727 10.37 -12.74 17.13
CA GLU A 727 10.35 -13.83 16.16
C GLU A 727 10.99 -13.39 14.84
N THR A 728 11.64 -14.32 14.13
CA THR A 728 12.20 -14.09 12.79
C THR A 728 11.88 -15.30 11.92
N ASP A 729 11.26 -15.07 10.77
CA ASP A 729 10.99 -16.12 9.79
C ASP A 729 12.27 -16.42 8.99
N PRO A 730 12.88 -17.61 9.13
CA PRO A 730 14.11 -17.95 8.41
C PRO A 730 13.93 -18.12 6.90
N LEU A 731 12.68 -18.27 6.42
CA LEU A 731 12.37 -18.41 4.99
C LEU A 731 12.21 -17.04 4.30
N ALA A 732 11.95 -15.99 5.07
CA ALA A 732 11.85 -14.62 4.56
C ALA A 732 13.24 -14.02 4.25
N PHE A 733 13.24 -12.96 3.43
CA PHE A 733 14.44 -12.15 3.26
C PHE A 733 14.71 -11.34 4.53
N ASN A 734 15.79 -11.68 5.23
CA ASN A 734 16.24 -10.99 6.42
C ASN A 734 17.57 -10.29 6.16
N THR A 735 17.78 -9.20 6.90
CA THR A 735 19.00 -8.41 6.89
C THR A 735 19.27 -7.87 8.29
N LEU A 736 20.43 -7.25 8.49
CA LEU A 736 20.64 -6.43 9.66
C LEU A 736 19.92 -5.10 9.45
N THR A 737 18.79 -4.92 10.13
CA THR A 737 18.10 -3.62 10.22
C THR A 737 18.99 -2.62 10.95
N HIS A 738 18.88 -1.34 10.62
CA HIS A 738 19.48 -0.26 11.40
C HIS A 738 18.78 -0.14 12.77
N GLY A 739 17.48 -0.43 12.81
CA GLY A 739 16.66 -0.43 14.02
C GLY A 739 16.17 0.95 14.40
N ASP A 740 16.98 2.00 14.25
CA ASP A 740 16.58 3.40 14.51
C ASP A 740 16.82 4.32 13.30
N PHE A 741 16.29 3.93 12.13
CA PHE A 741 16.52 4.69 10.90
C PHE A 741 15.50 5.82 10.75
N TRP A 742 15.93 7.07 11.00
CA TRP A 742 15.10 8.28 10.85
C TRP A 742 15.93 9.53 10.51
N SER A 743 15.27 10.63 10.15
CA SER A 743 15.91 11.85 9.64
C SER A 743 17.01 12.44 10.52
N SER A 744 16.94 12.30 11.85
CA SER A 744 18.00 12.78 12.76
C SER A 744 19.25 11.88 12.77
N ASN A 745 19.12 10.63 12.33
CA ASN A 745 20.24 9.69 12.17
C ASN A 745 20.80 9.70 10.74
N LEU A 746 20.47 10.74 9.97
CA LEU A 746 20.92 10.96 8.60
C LEU A 746 21.56 12.34 8.47
N MET A 747 22.77 12.37 7.91
CA MET A 747 23.45 13.61 7.58
C MET A 747 23.66 13.72 6.07
N CYS A 748 23.34 14.88 5.50
CA CYS A 748 23.50 15.17 4.09
C CYS A 748 24.47 16.34 3.88
N ASN A 749 25.29 16.28 2.84
CA ASN A 749 25.97 17.45 2.29
C ASN A 749 25.44 17.75 0.88
N TYR A 750 25.81 18.91 0.35
CA TYR A 750 25.20 19.45 -0.86
C TYR A 750 26.25 20.00 -1.81
N LEU A 751 26.03 19.73 -3.10
CA LEU A 751 26.75 20.38 -4.19
C LEU A 751 26.43 21.89 -4.22
N ALA A 752 27.26 22.66 -4.91
CA ALA A 752 27.09 24.12 -5.02
C ALA A 752 25.73 24.54 -5.66
N ASN A 753 25.07 23.64 -6.40
CA ASN A 753 23.75 23.86 -6.99
C ASN A 753 22.58 23.47 -6.07
N GLY A 754 22.86 23.06 -4.82
CA GLY A 754 21.85 22.65 -3.83
C GLY A 754 21.40 21.20 -3.93
N GLN A 755 21.89 20.40 -4.89
CA GLN A 755 21.59 18.97 -4.96
C GLN A 755 22.33 18.19 -3.86
N ILE A 756 21.71 17.12 -3.37
CA ILE A 756 22.32 16.20 -2.38
C ILE A 756 23.54 15.54 -3.02
N ASP A 757 24.70 15.75 -2.41
CA ASP A 757 25.95 15.12 -2.84
C ASP A 757 26.03 13.71 -2.22
N GLU A 758 26.12 13.63 -0.90
CA GLU A 758 26.23 12.40 -0.13
C GLU A 758 25.23 12.35 1.03
N VAL A 759 24.90 11.12 1.46
CA VAL A 759 24.09 10.82 2.64
C VAL A 759 24.87 9.83 3.50
N ILE A 760 25.04 10.14 4.78
CA ILE A 760 25.73 9.29 5.76
C ILE A 760 24.76 8.93 6.88
N MET A 761 24.77 7.66 7.29
CA MET A 761 23.99 7.17 8.43
C MET A 761 24.83 7.24 9.70
N VAL A 762 24.20 7.48 10.83
CA VAL A 762 24.83 7.48 12.15
C VAL A 762 23.97 6.71 13.15
N ASP A 763 24.57 6.35 14.29
CA ASP A 763 23.90 5.74 15.45
C ASP A 763 23.35 4.31 15.23
N PHE A 764 24.26 3.35 15.08
CA PHE A 764 23.97 1.92 14.79
C PHE A 764 23.71 1.07 16.05
N GLN A 765 23.10 1.68 17.05
CA GLN A 765 23.02 1.13 18.41
C GLN A 765 21.88 0.11 18.59
N LEU A 766 20.89 0.13 17.69
CA LEU A 766 19.69 -0.71 17.74
C LEU A 766 19.59 -1.73 16.60
N CYS A 767 20.70 -1.99 15.90
CA CYS A 767 20.75 -2.94 14.82
C CYS A 767 20.22 -4.32 15.25
N LYS A 768 19.38 -4.92 14.40
CA LYS A 768 18.75 -6.21 14.65
C LYS A 768 18.63 -7.03 13.36
N TRP A 769 18.93 -8.32 13.42
CA TRP A 769 18.65 -9.26 12.35
C TRP A 769 17.15 -9.49 12.23
N GLY A 770 16.58 -9.18 11.07
CA GLY A 770 15.15 -9.31 10.83
C GLY A 770 14.70 -8.76 9.47
N SER A 771 13.41 -8.51 9.34
CA SER A 771 12.82 -8.02 8.10
C SER A 771 13.17 -6.54 7.86
N PRO A 772 13.58 -6.15 6.63
CA PRO A 772 13.75 -4.74 6.28
C PRO A 772 12.45 -3.92 6.39
N ALA A 773 11.27 -4.59 6.45
CA ALA A 773 9.99 -3.93 6.70
C ALA A 773 9.96 -3.13 8.00
N GLN A 774 10.75 -3.52 9.01
CA GLN A 774 10.83 -2.84 10.31
C GLN A 774 11.37 -1.40 10.14
N ASP A 775 12.52 -1.24 9.49
CA ASP A 775 13.08 0.07 9.20
C ASP A 775 12.21 0.88 8.22
N LEU A 776 11.57 0.23 7.24
CA LEU A 776 10.70 0.93 6.29
C LEU A 776 9.46 1.52 6.97
N LEU A 777 8.76 0.73 7.79
CA LEU A 777 7.61 1.20 8.58
C LEU A 777 8.02 2.35 9.48
N PHE A 778 9.17 2.25 10.14
CA PHE A 778 9.68 3.27 11.05
C PHE A 778 10.06 4.56 10.30
N PHE A 779 10.94 4.43 9.31
CA PHE A 779 11.54 5.55 8.59
C PHE A 779 10.50 6.38 7.83
N ILE A 780 9.62 5.73 7.05
CA ILE A 780 8.63 6.43 6.23
C ILE A 780 7.65 7.20 7.13
N THR A 781 7.23 6.58 8.25
CA THR A 781 6.31 7.20 9.21
C THR A 781 6.91 8.46 9.86
N LEU A 782 8.19 8.41 10.23
CA LEU A 782 8.85 9.50 10.95
C LEU A 782 9.37 10.60 10.03
N SER A 783 9.94 10.22 8.89
CA SER A 783 10.88 11.10 8.18
C SER A 783 10.33 11.74 6.93
N ALA A 784 9.33 11.16 6.26
CA ALA A 784 8.77 11.76 5.05
C ALA A 784 8.02 13.06 5.37
N ALA A 785 8.12 14.07 4.49
CA ALA A 785 7.32 15.29 4.57
C ALA A 785 5.82 14.97 4.53
N SER A 786 5.00 15.78 5.21
CA SER A 786 3.59 15.46 5.46
C SER A 786 2.74 15.28 4.20
N ASP A 787 3.04 16.04 3.14
CA ASP A 787 2.31 16.03 1.87
C ASP A 787 2.59 14.79 1.00
N ILE A 788 3.74 14.14 1.19
CA ILE A 788 4.14 12.94 0.44
C ILE A 788 4.09 11.65 1.27
N LYS A 789 4.11 11.74 2.60
CA LYS A 789 4.24 10.60 3.51
C LYS A 789 3.27 9.45 3.22
N LEU A 790 1.98 9.74 3.13
CA LEU A 790 0.96 8.73 2.88
C LEU A 790 0.77 8.47 1.39
N LYS A 791 0.83 9.52 0.58
CA LYS A 791 0.64 9.47 -0.88
C LYS A 791 1.69 8.60 -1.58
N GLU A 792 2.94 8.70 -1.13
CA GLU A 792 4.10 8.01 -1.71
C GLU A 792 4.54 6.80 -0.88
N PHE A 793 3.77 6.38 0.14
CA PHE A 793 4.17 5.31 1.06
C PHE A 793 4.60 4.03 0.34
N ASP A 794 3.74 3.48 -0.51
CA ASP A 794 4.04 2.28 -1.30
C ASP A 794 5.13 2.54 -2.36
N ASN A 795 5.25 3.77 -2.85
CA ASN A 795 6.29 4.18 -3.78
C ASN A 795 7.68 4.18 -3.11
N PHE A 796 7.79 4.64 -1.87
CA PHE A 796 9.03 4.59 -1.09
C PHE A 796 9.51 3.16 -0.86
N VAL A 797 8.59 2.24 -0.57
CA VAL A 797 8.89 0.80 -0.47
C VAL A 797 9.46 0.27 -1.79
N ARG A 798 8.87 0.65 -2.92
CA ARG A 798 9.38 0.29 -4.26
C ARG A 798 10.76 0.89 -4.53
N ILE A 799 10.99 2.18 -4.26
CA ILE A 799 12.28 2.86 -4.45
C ILE A 799 13.39 2.13 -3.67
N TYR A 800 13.12 1.79 -2.41
CA TYR A 800 14.03 0.99 -1.61
C TYR A 800 14.27 -0.40 -2.22
N TRP A 801 13.22 -1.11 -2.62
CA TRP A 801 13.32 -2.45 -3.20
C TRP A 801 14.12 -2.48 -4.50
N GLU A 802 13.91 -1.51 -5.40
CA GLU A 802 14.66 -1.38 -6.65
C GLU A 802 16.16 -1.29 -6.36
N ARG A 803 16.57 -0.40 -5.44
CA ARG A 803 17.97 -0.27 -5.05
C ARG A 803 18.49 -1.51 -4.32
N LEU A 804 17.69 -2.14 -3.46
CA LEU A 804 18.09 -3.35 -2.74
C LEU A 804 18.43 -4.47 -3.73
N VAL A 805 17.57 -4.70 -4.73
CA VAL A 805 17.78 -5.73 -5.75
C VAL A 805 19.00 -5.42 -6.61
N GLU A 806 19.23 -4.15 -6.98
CA GLU A 806 20.46 -3.73 -7.67
C GLU A 806 21.71 -4.08 -6.86
N CYS A 807 21.73 -3.71 -5.57
CA CYS A 807 22.85 -3.96 -4.68
C CYS A 807 23.08 -5.47 -4.46
N LEU A 808 22.03 -6.25 -4.21
CA LEU A 808 22.14 -7.72 -4.04
C LEU A 808 22.72 -8.39 -5.30
N LYS A 809 22.33 -7.93 -6.50
CA LYS A 809 22.91 -8.42 -7.76
C LYS A 809 24.38 -8.04 -7.91
N LEU A 810 24.73 -6.78 -7.62
CA LEU A 810 26.11 -6.30 -7.67
C LEU A 810 27.02 -7.11 -6.74
N LEU A 811 26.55 -7.34 -5.51
CA LEU A 811 27.25 -8.10 -4.48
C LEU A 811 27.15 -9.62 -4.65
N LYS A 812 26.52 -10.10 -5.72
CA LYS A 812 26.38 -11.53 -6.09
C LYS A 812 25.74 -12.38 -4.98
N TYR A 813 24.65 -11.89 -4.39
CA TYR A 813 23.84 -12.66 -3.45
C TYR A 813 23.35 -13.97 -4.08
N GLN A 814 23.50 -15.09 -3.37
CA GLN A 814 23.25 -16.43 -3.94
C GLN A 814 21.82 -16.92 -3.74
N LYS A 815 21.11 -16.44 -2.71
CA LYS A 815 19.69 -16.79 -2.50
C LYS A 815 18.76 -16.05 -3.48
N SER A 816 17.50 -16.46 -3.48
CA SER A 816 16.46 -15.81 -4.28
C SER A 816 16.34 -14.32 -3.93
N LEU A 817 16.29 -13.47 -4.95
CA LEU A 817 16.09 -12.04 -4.76
C LEU A 817 14.67 -11.78 -4.24
N PRO A 818 14.50 -10.87 -3.25
CA PRO A 818 13.18 -10.56 -2.72
C PRO A 818 12.31 -9.95 -3.83
N LYS A 819 11.03 -10.32 -3.90
CA LYS A 819 10.06 -9.66 -4.78
C LYS A 819 9.45 -8.45 -4.06
N LEU A 820 9.09 -7.41 -4.80
CA LEU A 820 8.43 -6.22 -4.23
C LEU A 820 7.14 -6.61 -3.50
N ARG A 821 6.37 -7.54 -4.06
CA ARG A 821 5.14 -8.05 -3.44
C ARG A 821 5.39 -8.69 -2.08
N ASP A 822 6.45 -9.49 -1.94
CA ASP A 822 6.80 -10.15 -0.67
C ASP A 822 7.24 -9.11 0.38
N LEU A 823 7.96 -8.07 -0.04
CA LEU A 823 8.32 -6.96 0.83
C LEU A 823 7.08 -6.15 1.27
N GLN A 824 6.15 -5.87 0.34
CA GLN A 824 4.88 -5.23 0.65
C GLN A 824 4.06 -6.07 1.65
N THR A 825 3.99 -7.38 1.46
CA THR A 825 3.36 -8.33 2.40
C THR A 825 4.01 -8.26 3.78
N SER A 826 5.35 -8.16 3.83
CA SER A 826 6.10 -8.11 5.09
C SER A 826 5.74 -6.91 5.97
N LEU A 827 5.25 -5.79 5.40
CA LEU A 827 4.78 -4.63 6.16
C LEU A 827 3.54 -4.92 7.02
N TYR A 828 2.76 -5.96 6.67
CA TYR A 828 1.56 -6.38 7.38
C TYR A 828 1.81 -7.52 8.39
N GLN A 829 2.99 -8.15 8.36
CA GLN A 829 3.31 -9.25 9.28
C GLN A 829 3.39 -8.75 10.73
N ASP A 830 2.81 -9.51 11.65
CA ASP A 830 2.76 -9.21 13.09
C ASP A 830 4.13 -8.98 13.72
N THR A 831 5.15 -9.68 13.26
CA THR A 831 6.56 -9.49 13.65
C THR A 831 7.10 -8.08 13.34
N ASN A 832 6.50 -7.34 12.41
CA ASN A 832 7.02 -6.04 11.94
C ASN A 832 6.15 -4.84 12.35
N THR A 833 4.84 -5.02 12.48
CA THR A 833 3.85 -3.93 12.69
C THR A 833 4.12 -3.03 13.91
N ILE A 834 4.76 -3.54 14.96
CA ILE A 834 5.10 -2.76 16.14
C ILE A 834 5.98 -1.53 15.84
N TYR A 835 6.80 -1.57 14.77
CA TYR A 835 7.65 -0.43 14.40
C TYR A 835 6.85 0.79 13.96
N ALA A 836 5.71 0.58 13.27
CA ALA A 836 4.79 1.69 12.97
C ALA A 836 4.17 2.25 14.26
N PHE A 837 3.81 1.38 15.21
CA PHE A 837 3.23 1.80 16.48
C PHE A 837 4.23 2.56 17.36
N ILE A 838 5.49 2.11 17.46
CA ILE A 838 6.57 2.79 18.19
C ILE A 838 6.92 4.13 17.53
N ALA A 839 6.93 4.19 16.20
CA ALA A 839 7.13 5.45 15.48
C ALA A 839 6.07 6.48 15.87
N VAL A 840 4.79 6.09 15.82
CA VAL A 840 3.65 6.97 16.13
C VAL A 840 3.54 7.33 17.61
N SER A 841 3.72 6.36 18.51
CA SER A 841 3.43 6.54 19.95
C SER A 841 4.59 7.11 20.76
N ASN A 842 5.84 6.91 20.32
CA ASN A 842 7.03 7.35 21.06
C ASN A 842 7.78 8.49 20.34
N HIS A 843 8.13 8.31 19.07
CA HIS A 843 9.05 9.21 18.38
C HIS A 843 8.35 10.44 17.81
N LEU A 844 7.27 10.24 17.06
CA LEU A 844 6.55 11.32 16.39
C LEU A 844 6.08 12.44 17.35
N PRO A 845 5.57 12.15 18.56
CA PRO A 845 5.21 13.19 19.53
C PRO A 845 6.42 14.06 19.91
N VAL A 846 7.57 13.44 20.16
CA VAL A 846 8.82 14.15 20.53
C VAL A 846 9.37 14.94 19.35
N ILE A 847 9.30 14.41 18.12
CA ILE A 847 9.75 15.09 16.90
C ILE A 847 8.94 16.37 16.64
N GLN A 848 7.63 16.30 16.85
CA GLN A 848 6.71 17.41 16.57
C GLN A 848 6.65 18.43 17.71
N PHE A 849 7.25 18.13 18.86
CA PHE A 849 7.34 19.05 19.97
C PHE A 849 8.56 19.97 19.79
N PRO A 850 8.42 21.29 20.02
CA PRO A 850 9.55 22.22 19.93
C PRO A 850 10.66 21.82 20.90
N SER A 851 11.92 21.85 20.45
CA SER A 851 13.08 21.50 21.28
C SER A 851 13.19 22.44 22.50
N ASP A 852 12.85 21.95 23.68
CA ASP A 852 13.19 22.57 24.97
C ASP A 852 13.90 21.57 25.91
N LYS A 853 14.34 22.02 27.09
CA LYS A 853 15.06 21.15 28.05
C LYS A 853 14.24 19.95 28.55
N GLU A 854 12.91 19.99 28.42
CA GLU A 854 11.98 18.94 28.85
C GLU A 854 11.62 17.98 27.69
N SER A 855 12.02 18.30 26.46
CA SER A 855 11.69 17.56 25.24
C SER A 855 12.56 16.31 25.04
N ASN A 856 12.47 15.35 25.95
CA ASN A 856 13.23 14.10 25.89
C ASN A 856 12.37 12.87 26.23
N LEU A 857 12.82 11.70 25.78
CA LEU A 857 12.11 10.43 25.99
C LEU A 857 11.94 10.11 27.49
N HIS A 858 12.90 10.49 28.34
CA HIS A 858 12.79 10.30 29.78
C HIS A 858 11.57 11.03 30.36
N SER A 859 11.32 12.27 29.91
CA SER A 859 10.14 13.06 30.32
C SER A 859 8.83 12.45 29.85
N LEU A 860 8.82 11.83 28.66
CA LEU A 860 7.66 11.09 28.14
C LEU A 860 7.34 9.82 28.96
N MET A 861 8.34 9.27 29.66
CA MET A 861 8.26 8.00 30.40
C MET A 861 8.08 8.20 31.91
N ARG A 862 8.08 9.44 32.41
CA ARG A 862 7.86 9.74 33.83
C ARG A 862 6.51 9.23 34.32
N ASP A 863 6.51 8.47 35.40
CA ASP A 863 5.30 8.00 36.07
C ASP A 863 4.88 8.94 37.22
N ASP A 864 4.60 10.20 36.88
CA ASP A 864 4.08 11.19 37.81
C ASP A 864 3.11 12.16 37.10
N GLU A 865 2.47 13.03 37.89
CA GLU A 865 1.49 14.01 37.40
C GLU A 865 2.09 14.97 36.37
N GLU A 866 3.36 15.36 36.55
CA GLU A 866 4.08 16.21 35.60
C GLU A 866 4.35 15.48 34.28
N GLY A 867 4.67 14.18 34.33
CA GLY A 867 4.75 13.30 33.17
C GLY A 867 3.42 13.19 32.43
N ASP A 868 2.30 13.07 33.15
CA ASP A 868 0.96 13.05 32.53
C ASP A 868 0.63 14.40 31.87
N LYS A 869 0.93 15.53 32.52
CA LYS A 869 0.77 16.88 31.93
C LYS A 869 1.63 17.07 30.69
N PHE A 870 2.89 16.62 30.74
CA PHE A 870 3.81 16.67 29.61
C PHE A 870 3.30 15.83 28.44
N ARG A 871 2.93 14.57 28.68
CA ARG A 871 2.33 13.68 27.67
C ARG A 871 1.08 14.31 27.04
N MET A 872 0.18 14.86 27.84
CA MET A 872 -1.00 15.55 27.32
C MET A 872 -0.63 16.74 26.44
N ARG A 873 0.31 17.61 26.85
CA ARG A 873 0.79 18.73 26.03
C ARG A 873 1.39 18.27 24.70
N THR A 874 2.16 17.19 24.72
CA THR A 874 2.82 16.64 23.53
C THR A 874 1.82 15.97 22.58
N PHE A 875 0.95 15.10 23.10
CA PHE A 875 -0.05 14.38 22.30
C PHE A 875 -1.21 15.26 21.82
N THR A 876 -1.36 16.46 22.36
CA THR A 876 -2.35 17.46 21.90
C THR A 876 -1.70 18.64 21.18
N ASN A 877 -0.39 18.58 20.89
CA ASN A 877 0.30 19.59 20.11
C ASN A 877 -0.38 19.73 18.72
N PRO A 878 -0.72 20.95 18.26
CA PRO A 878 -1.42 21.13 16.99
C PRO A 878 -0.72 20.51 15.77
N SER A 879 0.61 20.49 15.73
CA SER A 879 1.38 19.86 14.65
C SER A 879 1.21 18.34 14.67
N PHE A 880 1.29 17.74 15.86
CA PHE A 880 1.07 16.32 16.07
C PHE A 880 -0.38 15.91 15.75
N CYS A 881 -1.39 16.64 16.26
CA CYS A 881 -2.79 16.35 15.98
C CYS A 881 -3.12 16.35 14.49
N ARG A 882 -2.57 17.31 13.72
CA ARG A 882 -2.76 17.38 12.26
C ARG A 882 -2.23 16.12 11.56
N LEU A 883 -1.05 15.63 11.95
CA LEU A 883 -0.50 14.40 11.40
C LEU A 883 -1.33 13.17 11.81
N MET A 884 -1.72 13.10 13.08
CA MET A 884 -2.47 11.95 13.61
C MET A 884 -3.86 11.79 13.01
N LYS A 885 -4.49 12.90 12.59
CA LYS A 885 -5.76 12.89 11.86
C LYS A 885 -5.70 12.05 10.58
N GLU A 886 -4.54 11.96 9.94
CA GLU A 886 -4.34 11.21 8.70
C GLU A 886 -3.61 9.88 8.92
N ILE A 887 -2.56 9.88 9.75
CA ILE A 887 -1.71 8.69 9.98
C ILE A 887 -2.47 7.58 10.71
N TYR A 888 -3.28 7.92 11.72
CA TYR A 888 -3.96 6.89 12.52
C TYR A 888 -4.99 6.12 11.68
N PRO A 889 -5.91 6.78 10.94
CA PRO A 889 -6.82 6.08 10.03
C PRO A 889 -6.08 5.29 8.94
N PHE A 890 -4.94 5.80 8.43
CA PHE A 890 -4.15 5.12 7.41
C PHE A 890 -3.63 3.75 7.87
N PHE A 891 -3.06 3.67 9.08
CA PHE A 891 -2.57 2.40 9.64
C PHE A 891 -3.70 1.52 10.15
N TYR A 892 -4.77 2.11 10.67
CA TYR A 892 -5.96 1.37 11.08
C TYR A 892 -6.63 0.67 9.89
N ASN A 893 -6.83 1.38 8.77
CA ASN A 893 -7.42 0.80 7.54
C ASN A 893 -6.56 -0.29 6.91
N ARG A 894 -5.25 -0.31 7.19
CA ARG A 894 -4.31 -1.37 6.80
C ARG A 894 -4.28 -2.56 7.77
N GLY A 895 -5.02 -2.50 8.87
CA GLY A 895 -4.96 -3.49 9.95
C GLY A 895 -3.66 -3.44 10.76
N ILE A 896 -2.73 -2.53 10.46
CA ILE A 896 -1.47 -2.39 11.22
C ILE A 896 -1.76 -1.91 12.65
N PHE A 897 -2.79 -1.08 12.83
CA PHE A 897 -3.33 -0.68 14.14
C PHE A 897 -4.63 -1.45 14.49
N ASN A 898 -4.75 -2.70 14.03
CA ASN A 898 -5.78 -3.61 14.52
C ASN A 898 -5.15 -4.53 15.57
N PHE A 899 -5.43 -4.26 16.84
CA PHE A 899 -4.75 -4.91 17.97
C PHE A 899 -5.50 -6.15 18.50
N ILE A 900 -6.74 -6.38 18.04
CA ILE A 900 -7.55 -7.56 18.40
C ILE A 900 -6.87 -8.86 17.94
N ASP A 901 -6.04 -8.79 16.90
CA ASP A 901 -5.26 -9.94 16.41
C ASP A 901 -4.21 -10.44 17.43
N PHE A 902 -4.00 -9.71 18.53
CA PHE A 902 -3.05 -10.02 19.60
C PHE A 902 -3.74 -10.39 20.92
N GLU A 903 -5.03 -10.78 20.86
CA GLU A 903 -5.82 -11.31 21.99
C GLU A 903 -5.47 -12.75 22.37
#